data_AF-A0A2X0R7C1-F1
#
_entry.id   AF-A0A2X0R7C1-F1
#
_cell.length_a   1.000
_cell.length_b   1.000
_cell.length_c   1.000
_cell.angle_alpha   90.00
_cell.angle_beta   90.00
_cell.angle_gamma   90.00
#
_symmetry.space_group_name_H-M   'P 1'
#
loop_
_entity.id
_entity.type
_entity.pdbx_description
1 polymer ?
#
loop_
_entity_poly.entity_id
_entity_poly.type
_entity_poly.pdbx_seq_one_letter_code
_entity_poly.pdbx_strand_id
1 'polypeptide(L)'
;MVSDNYPSGGTVFTDTAQHYVVNLKQKLVVSSEQKQVNETIQYVYEDGSKAADDYNAPPLNFTRSVTTNQVTGEKTYGDWQAQNGDSFGEVVSPTIKGETADQLKIDAISGITANSADIQKKVVYKRNQGTIDVTYIDETTGQVLTKKDLSGGTDDPSNYTTADDIKSYTDKGYELVSDDYPSGGTVFTDEPQHYVVKLKHGLTESTDKKAVNQVIHYVYEGGGEAATDHNATVDFSRTITTDRVTNDKTYGDWTADNGDSFASVTSPVIDGYTADQLKVSEMTGITADTEDISVTVTYTRNQGTIDITYIDQTTGQTLSKKDLSGGTGDDSGYTTADTIKSYTDKGYELISDDYPEDGTKFADDPQHYIVRLKHGLTEVTENKTVNQVIHYVYEGGGEAATDHNATVVFSQTITTDKVTGEKTYSDWTADNGDSFASVTSPVIDGYTADQLKVSEMTGITVDTEDISVTVTYTRNQGTIDVTYIDETTGKILTTKDLSGGTGDDSGYTTADTIKSYTDKGYELVSNDYPEDGTKFADDPQHYIVRLKHGTVVETENKSVNEVIHYVYDNGDKAADNYKATIVFSRTITTDKVTGEKTYSDWTADNGGRFAAVLSPIIKDYIASQLKVDEMTGITVDTADIERIVVYHKVPAGIIVPPVHPDKPSQPSNNQSKIPTAKAVKDSKPTDVLPSTGDSQKSQIVLTLLGIMAVIISPLALLLRRRKQ
;
A
#
# COMPACT_ATOMS: atom_id res chain seq x y z
N MET A 1 -142.86 112.19 -115.74
CA MET A 1 -143.63 113.29 -116.36
C MET A 1 -144.84 113.55 -115.50
N VAL A 2 -145.21 114.81 -115.25
CA VAL A 2 -146.28 115.18 -114.29
C VAL A 2 -147.47 115.88 -114.98
N SER A 3 -147.27 116.78 -115.97
CA SER A 3 -148.37 117.34 -116.81
C SER A 3 -147.84 118.02 -118.10
N ASP A 4 -148.66 118.14 -119.17
CA ASP A 4 -148.34 118.83 -120.45
C ASP A 4 -149.62 119.39 -121.13
N ASN A 5 -149.60 120.67 -121.53
CA ASN A 5 -150.72 121.36 -122.19
C ASN A 5 -150.41 121.81 -123.65
N TYR A 6 -149.35 121.30 -124.29
CA TYR A 6 -149.02 121.59 -125.69
C TYR A 6 -149.90 120.78 -126.68
N PRO A 7 -150.52 121.39 -127.72
CA PRO A 7 -151.39 120.66 -128.67
C PRO A 7 -150.61 119.69 -129.56
N SER A 8 -151.06 118.44 -129.68
CA SER A 8 -150.39 117.42 -130.50
C SER A 8 -150.41 117.67 -132.02
N GLY A 9 -151.23 118.61 -132.51
CA GLY A 9 -151.34 119.00 -133.93
C GLY A 9 -150.57 120.27 -134.34
N GLY A 10 -149.80 120.88 -133.42
CA GLY A 10 -149.09 122.14 -133.68
C GLY A 10 -149.99 123.39 -133.68
N THR A 11 -149.38 124.58 -133.61
CA THR A 11 -150.07 125.87 -133.52
C THR A 11 -149.69 126.81 -134.67
N VAL A 12 -150.59 127.75 -135.00
CA VAL A 12 -150.42 128.78 -136.05
C VAL A 12 -150.02 130.10 -135.39
N PHE A 13 -149.06 130.82 -135.98
CA PHE A 13 -148.54 132.08 -135.43
C PHE A 13 -149.61 133.19 -135.44
N THR A 14 -149.80 133.84 -134.29
CA THR A 14 -150.65 135.02 -134.10
C THR A 14 -149.86 136.14 -133.43
N ASP A 15 -150.30 137.39 -133.63
CA ASP A 15 -149.62 138.61 -133.12
C ASP A 15 -149.68 138.78 -131.58
N THR A 16 -150.23 137.80 -130.87
CA THR A 16 -150.19 137.64 -129.40
C THR A 16 -149.48 136.35 -128.99
N ALA A 17 -148.63 136.42 -127.96
CA ALA A 17 -147.82 135.31 -127.49
C ALA A 17 -148.65 134.18 -126.84
N GLN A 18 -148.52 132.96 -127.36
CA GLN A 18 -149.12 131.75 -126.80
C GLN A 18 -148.12 131.03 -125.89
N HIS A 19 -148.53 130.63 -124.68
CA HIS A 19 -147.69 129.92 -123.69
C HIS A 19 -148.29 128.55 -123.36
N TYR A 20 -147.45 127.51 -123.35
CA TYR A 20 -147.80 126.16 -122.88
C TYR A 20 -146.69 125.63 -121.94
N VAL A 21 -147.06 124.88 -120.90
CA VAL A 21 -146.19 124.47 -119.79
C VAL A 21 -146.14 122.95 -119.66
N VAL A 22 -144.94 122.40 -119.45
CA VAL A 22 -144.67 120.97 -119.18
C VAL A 22 -143.98 120.81 -117.82
N ASN A 23 -144.47 119.91 -116.95
CA ASN A 23 -143.92 119.66 -115.60
C ASN A 23 -143.33 118.23 -115.46
N LEU A 24 -142.15 118.08 -114.84
CA LEU A 24 -141.44 116.81 -114.60
C LEU A 24 -140.94 116.66 -113.12
N LYS A 25 -140.75 115.42 -112.62
CA LYS A 25 -140.21 115.08 -111.27
C LYS A 25 -139.01 114.11 -111.37
N GLN A 26 -138.03 114.24 -110.45
CA GLN A 26 -136.77 113.48 -110.36
C GLN A 26 -136.88 112.10 -109.65
N LYS A 27 -135.90 111.19 -109.88
CA LYS A 27 -135.83 109.80 -109.37
C LYS A 27 -134.59 109.55 -108.47
N LEU A 28 -134.70 108.74 -107.40
CA LEU A 28 -133.65 108.43 -106.39
C LEU A 28 -133.39 106.90 -106.25
N VAL A 29 -132.19 106.47 -105.80
CA VAL A 29 -131.78 105.04 -105.58
C VAL A 29 -130.92 104.86 -104.31
N VAL A 30 -130.99 103.70 -103.61
CA VAL A 30 -130.28 103.37 -102.34
C VAL A 30 -129.39 102.09 -102.47
N SER A 31 -128.21 102.04 -101.85
CA SER A 31 -127.27 100.89 -101.72
C SER A 31 -126.66 100.76 -100.29
N SER A 32 -125.76 99.79 -100.02
CA SER A 32 -125.08 99.59 -98.70
C SER A 32 -123.54 99.35 -98.78
N GLU A 33 -122.83 99.56 -97.66
CA GLU A 33 -121.36 99.42 -97.46
C GLU A 33 -121.05 98.54 -96.22
N GLN A 34 -119.94 97.78 -96.19
CA GLN A 34 -119.53 96.88 -95.10
C GLN A 34 -118.05 97.04 -94.66
N LYS A 35 -117.72 96.74 -93.38
CA LYS A 35 -116.36 96.66 -92.80
C LYS A 35 -116.22 95.53 -91.77
N GLN A 36 -114.99 95.05 -91.53
CA GLN A 36 -114.66 94.03 -90.51
C GLN A 36 -113.47 94.44 -89.62
N VAL A 37 -113.41 93.88 -88.41
CA VAL A 37 -112.27 93.98 -87.47
C VAL A 37 -111.94 92.59 -86.90
N ASN A 38 -110.65 92.23 -86.80
CA ASN A 38 -110.12 90.93 -86.35
C ASN A 38 -109.30 91.01 -85.03
N GLU A 39 -109.16 89.89 -84.32
CA GLU A 39 -108.17 89.71 -83.23
C GLU A 39 -107.32 88.45 -83.46
N THR A 40 -106.00 88.58 -83.29
CA THR A 40 -105.03 87.48 -83.34
C THR A 40 -104.10 87.50 -82.11
N ILE A 41 -103.82 86.34 -81.52
CA ILE A 41 -102.86 86.16 -80.41
C ILE A 41 -101.77 85.18 -80.84
N GLN A 42 -100.51 85.60 -80.78
CA GLN A 42 -99.34 84.78 -81.13
C GLN A 42 -98.64 84.25 -79.87
N TYR A 43 -98.35 82.94 -79.85
CA TYR A 43 -97.61 82.29 -78.76
C TYR A 43 -96.18 81.99 -79.22
N VAL A 44 -95.18 82.61 -78.59
CA VAL A 44 -93.76 82.45 -78.96
C VAL A 44 -92.87 82.14 -77.77
N TYR A 45 -91.67 81.63 -78.01
CA TYR A 45 -90.61 81.58 -77.01
C TYR A 45 -89.89 82.93 -76.90
N GLU A 46 -89.02 83.12 -75.89
CA GLU A 46 -88.21 84.34 -75.71
C GLU A 46 -87.39 84.71 -76.98
N ASP A 47 -86.97 83.72 -77.78
CA ASP A 47 -86.23 83.93 -79.04
C ASP A 47 -87.13 84.37 -80.23
N GLY A 48 -88.44 84.45 -80.01
CA GLY A 48 -89.44 84.84 -81.01
C GLY A 48 -89.90 83.71 -81.93
N SER A 49 -89.37 82.49 -81.78
CA SER A 49 -89.87 81.31 -82.49
C SER A 49 -91.23 80.87 -81.95
N LYS A 50 -92.00 80.16 -82.79
CA LYS A 50 -93.39 79.80 -82.47
C LYS A 50 -93.43 78.75 -81.34
N ALA A 51 -94.07 79.07 -80.22
CA ALA A 51 -94.22 78.19 -79.06
C ALA A 51 -95.49 77.33 -79.13
N ALA A 52 -96.57 77.89 -79.66
CA ALA A 52 -97.82 77.20 -79.91
C ALA A 52 -98.56 77.84 -81.10
N ASP A 53 -99.65 77.22 -81.57
CA ASP A 53 -100.45 77.75 -82.68
C ASP A 53 -101.18 79.06 -82.35
N ASP A 54 -101.07 80.06 -83.24
CA ASP A 54 -101.73 81.36 -83.10
C ASP A 54 -103.25 81.22 -82.97
N TYR A 55 -103.84 81.96 -82.03
CA TYR A 55 -105.28 82.05 -81.87
C TYR A 55 -105.85 83.18 -82.73
N ASN A 56 -106.86 82.90 -83.55
CA ASN A 56 -107.56 83.91 -84.36
C ASN A 56 -109.05 83.94 -83.99
N ALA A 57 -109.56 85.10 -83.57
CA ALA A 57 -110.96 85.26 -83.19
C ALA A 57 -111.87 85.43 -84.41
N PRO A 58 -113.17 85.04 -84.33
CA PRO A 58 -114.14 85.32 -85.39
C PRO A 58 -114.31 86.84 -85.62
N PRO A 59 -114.29 87.36 -86.88
CA PRO A 59 -114.30 88.80 -87.16
C PRO A 59 -115.61 89.49 -86.76
N LEU A 60 -115.52 90.72 -86.28
CA LEU A 60 -116.67 91.60 -86.03
C LEU A 60 -117.01 92.42 -87.29
N ASN A 61 -118.28 92.46 -87.67
CA ASN A 61 -118.81 92.98 -88.93
C ASN A 61 -119.71 94.19 -88.73
N PHE A 62 -119.59 95.20 -89.60
CA PHE A 62 -120.38 96.42 -89.55
C PHE A 62 -120.93 96.80 -90.94
N THR A 63 -122.15 97.37 -91.00
CA THR A 63 -122.80 97.81 -92.26
C THR A 63 -123.49 99.17 -92.17
N ARG A 64 -123.54 99.97 -93.25
CA ARG A 64 -124.37 101.19 -93.35
C ARG A 64 -125.03 101.39 -94.72
N SER A 65 -126.09 102.20 -94.80
CA SER A 65 -126.81 102.54 -96.03
C SER A 65 -126.29 103.82 -96.71
N VAL A 66 -126.41 103.89 -98.04
CA VAL A 66 -125.98 105.04 -98.87
C VAL A 66 -127.06 105.37 -99.89
N THR A 67 -127.62 106.58 -99.84
CA THR A 67 -128.66 107.05 -100.78
C THR A 67 -128.04 107.99 -101.81
N THR A 68 -128.33 107.81 -103.10
CA THR A 68 -127.78 108.65 -104.18
C THR A 68 -128.89 109.31 -105.00
N ASN A 69 -128.81 110.63 -105.17
CA ASN A 69 -129.65 111.36 -106.11
C ASN A 69 -129.12 111.18 -107.54
N GLN A 70 -129.90 110.58 -108.44
CA GLN A 70 -129.42 110.23 -109.78
C GLN A 70 -129.36 111.41 -110.77
N VAL A 71 -129.91 112.58 -110.42
CA VAL A 71 -129.83 113.78 -111.28
C VAL A 71 -128.63 114.65 -110.89
N THR A 72 -128.32 114.78 -109.59
CA THR A 72 -127.21 115.61 -109.09
C THR A 72 -125.95 114.81 -108.75
N GLY A 73 -126.06 113.50 -108.54
CA GLY A 73 -124.97 112.63 -108.08
C GLY A 73 -124.68 112.69 -106.57
N GLU A 74 -125.43 113.49 -105.81
CA GLU A 74 -125.20 113.70 -104.37
C GLU A 74 -125.51 112.44 -103.54
N LYS A 75 -124.63 112.09 -102.58
CA LYS A 75 -124.74 110.91 -101.72
C LYS A 75 -124.89 111.28 -100.24
N THR A 76 -125.83 110.64 -99.55
CA THR A 76 -125.97 110.69 -98.09
C THR A 76 -125.77 109.30 -97.49
N TYR A 77 -124.93 109.22 -96.45
CA TYR A 77 -124.56 107.98 -95.76
C TYR A 77 -125.28 107.91 -94.40
N GLY A 78 -125.88 106.75 -94.09
CA GLY A 78 -126.42 106.44 -92.77
C GLY A 78 -125.34 105.97 -91.79
N ASP A 79 -125.74 105.74 -90.54
CA ASP A 79 -124.83 105.29 -89.47
C ASP A 79 -124.43 103.82 -89.64
N TRP A 80 -123.23 103.47 -89.14
CA TRP A 80 -122.76 102.08 -89.08
C TRP A 80 -123.53 101.29 -88.02
N GLN A 81 -123.92 100.06 -88.37
CA GLN A 81 -124.60 99.11 -87.50
C GLN A 81 -123.75 97.85 -87.37
N ALA A 82 -123.48 97.42 -86.13
CA ALA A 82 -122.79 96.18 -85.82
C ALA A 82 -123.69 94.97 -86.11
N GLN A 83 -123.15 93.93 -86.75
CA GLN A 83 -123.91 92.75 -87.15
C GLN A 83 -123.78 91.58 -86.17
N ASN A 84 -122.61 91.42 -85.54
CA ASN A 84 -122.29 90.30 -84.66
C ASN A 84 -121.60 90.73 -83.37
N GLY A 85 -121.99 91.91 -82.87
CA GLY A 85 -121.48 92.49 -81.62
C GLY A 85 -120.27 93.40 -81.81
N ASP A 86 -119.70 93.81 -80.69
CA ASP A 86 -118.63 94.81 -80.60
C ASP A 86 -117.52 94.38 -79.62
N SER A 87 -117.34 93.07 -79.36
CA SER A 87 -116.34 92.56 -78.41
C SER A 87 -115.71 91.21 -78.80
N PHE A 88 -114.46 90.99 -78.36
CA PHE A 88 -113.74 89.71 -78.39
C PHE A 88 -113.63 89.12 -76.99
N GLY A 89 -113.77 87.79 -76.89
CA GLY A 89 -113.72 87.05 -75.62
C GLY A 89 -112.30 86.86 -75.08
N GLU A 90 -112.20 86.29 -73.88
CA GLU A 90 -110.94 85.98 -73.21
C GLU A 90 -110.32 84.66 -73.70
N VAL A 91 -108.98 84.55 -73.68
CA VAL A 91 -108.23 83.38 -74.18
C VAL A 91 -107.16 82.93 -73.17
N VAL A 92 -107.10 81.63 -72.87
CA VAL A 92 -106.08 81.03 -71.98
C VAL A 92 -104.88 80.57 -72.82
N SER A 93 -103.68 80.91 -72.38
CA SER A 93 -102.43 80.49 -73.02
C SER A 93 -102.17 78.99 -72.78
N PRO A 94 -101.69 78.23 -73.77
CA PRO A 94 -101.34 76.81 -73.60
C PRO A 94 -100.35 76.55 -72.46
N THR A 95 -100.37 75.37 -71.84
CA THR A 95 -99.32 74.94 -70.91
C THR A 95 -98.25 74.16 -71.67
N ILE A 96 -96.98 74.56 -71.54
CA ILE A 96 -95.82 73.89 -72.15
C ILE A 96 -94.93 73.38 -71.00
N LYS A 97 -94.52 72.10 -71.03
CA LYS A 97 -93.70 71.51 -69.96
C LYS A 97 -92.31 72.15 -69.95
N GLY A 98 -91.80 72.53 -68.76
CA GLY A 98 -90.49 73.17 -68.59
C GLY A 98 -90.45 74.65 -68.96
N GLU A 99 -91.59 75.23 -69.31
CA GLU A 99 -91.72 76.60 -69.81
C GLU A 99 -92.90 77.29 -69.11
N THR A 100 -92.77 78.59 -68.84
CA THR A 100 -93.81 79.41 -68.21
C THR A 100 -94.21 80.56 -69.13
N ALA A 101 -95.52 80.69 -69.44
CA ALA A 101 -96.03 81.82 -70.21
C ALA A 101 -95.99 83.11 -69.38
N ASP A 102 -95.55 84.22 -69.98
CA ASP A 102 -95.55 85.54 -69.37
C ASP A 102 -96.97 86.05 -69.05
N GLN A 103 -97.94 85.61 -69.86
CA GLN A 103 -99.36 85.81 -69.66
C GLN A 103 -100.06 84.46 -69.77
N LEU A 104 -100.55 83.94 -68.64
CA LEU A 104 -101.34 82.72 -68.63
C LEU A 104 -102.72 82.90 -69.28
N LYS A 105 -103.20 84.14 -69.37
CA LYS A 105 -104.51 84.48 -69.93
C LYS A 105 -104.51 85.88 -70.53
N ILE A 106 -105.25 86.04 -71.61
CA ILE A 106 -105.47 87.27 -72.35
C ILE A 106 -106.91 87.73 -72.13
N ASP A 107 -107.11 88.91 -71.55
CA ASP A 107 -108.43 89.45 -71.19
C ASP A 107 -109.29 89.86 -72.41
N ALA A 108 -110.62 89.80 -72.24
CA ALA A 108 -111.63 90.21 -73.22
C ALA A 108 -111.60 91.72 -73.52
N ILE A 109 -111.94 92.10 -74.75
CA ILE A 109 -111.96 93.51 -75.21
C ILE A 109 -113.36 93.86 -75.74
N SER A 110 -113.92 95.01 -75.32
CA SER A 110 -115.24 95.50 -75.75
C SER A 110 -115.20 96.93 -76.32
N GLY A 111 -116.27 97.33 -77.02
CA GLY A 111 -116.41 98.67 -77.61
C GLY A 111 -115.78 98.82 -79.00
N ILE A 112 -115.61 97.72 -79.74
CA ILE A 112 -115.06 97.72 -81.10
C ILE A 112 -116.06 98.37 -82.06
N THR A 113 -115.59 99.31 -82.87
CA THR A 113 -116.41 100.01 -83.88
C THR A 113 -115.94 99.65 -85.28
N ALA A 114 -116.72 100.01 -86.29
CA ALA A 114 -116.36 99.82 -87.70
C ALA A 114 -115.02 100.48 -88.12
N ASN A 115 -114.46 101.36 -87.30
CA ASN A 115 -113.18 102.03 -87.55
C ASN A 115 -112.05 101.58 -86.60
N SER A 116 -112.31 100.61 -85.72
CA SER A 116 -111.24 100.00 -84.92
C SER A 116 -110.26 99.28 -85.84
N ALA A 117 -108.97 99.34 -85.50
CA ALA A 117 -107.94 98.53 -86.16
C ALA A 117 -108.02 97.08 -85.67
N ASP A 118 -107.50 96.15 -86.47
CA ASP A 118 -107.31 94.76 -86.06
C ASP A 118 -106.36 94.68 -84.86
N ILE A 119 -106.68 93.80 -83.92
CA ILE A 119 -105.96 93.64 -82.65
C ILE A 119 -104.96 92.49 -82.79
N GLN A 120 -103.70 92.73 -82.43
CA GLN A 120 -102.67 91.70 -82.34
C GLN A 120 -102.07 91.70 -80.93
N LYS A 121 -102.05 90.52 -80.29
CA LYS A 121 -101.40 90.28 -78.99
C LYS A 121 -100.35 89.19 -79.09
N LYS A 122 -99.40 89.18 -78.16
CA LYS A 122 -98.27 88.25 -78.14
C LYS A 122 -98.04 87.75 -76.71
N VAL A 123 -97.91 86.44 -76.53
CA VAL A 123 -97.56 85.77 -75.27
C VAL A 123 -96.22 85.07 -75.46
N VAL A 124 -95.32 85.25 -74.50
CA VAL A 124 -93.94 84.77 -74.53
C VAL A 124 -93.73 83.69 -73.46
N TYR A 125 -93.19 82.54 -73.85
CA TYR A 125 -92.81 81.45 -72.95
C TYR A 125 -91.33 81.55 -72.57
N LYS A 126 -91.06 81.36 -71.28
CA LYS A 126 -89.72 81.38 -70.69
C LYS A 126 -89.38 80.04 -70.04
N ARG A 127 -88.16 79.57 -70.30
CA ARG A 127 -87.65 78.29 -69.79
C ARG A 127 -87.38 78.32 -68.30
N ASN A 128 -87.87 77.31 -67.59
CA ASN A 128 -87.65 77.12 -66.15
C ASN A 128 -86.17 76.81 -65.84
N GLN A 129 -85.74 77.13 -64.61
CA GLN A 129 -84.38 76.90 -64.11
C GLN A 129 -84.42 75.95 -62.92
N GLY A 130 -83.56 74.93 -62.94
CA GLY A 130 -83.37 73.99 -61.83
C GLY A 130 -82.03 74.18 -61.12
N THR A 131 -81.93 73.70 -59.88
CA THR A 131 -80.71 73.77 -59.07
C THR A 131 -80.37 72.41 -58.44
N ILE A 132 -79.09 72.06 -58.41
CA ILE A 132 -78.57 70.88 -57.72
C ILE A 132 -77.51 71.35 -56.73
N ASP A 133 -77.52 70.85 -55.50
CA ASP A 133 -76.44 71.06 -54.56
C ASP A 133 -75.79 69.76 -54.07
N VAL A 134 -74.46 69.72 -54.13
CA VAL A 134 -73.66 68.57 -53.69
C VAL A 134 -72.81 68.99 -52.50
N THR A 135 -73.00 68.31 -51.37
CA THR A 135 -72.33 68.64 -50.11
C THR A 135 -71.33 67.55 -49.73
N TYR A 136 -70.06 67.93 -49.59
CA TYR A 136 -69.00 67.08 -49.09
C TYR A 136 -68.88 67.24 -47.57
N ILE A 137 -68.95 66.15 -46.83
CA ILE A 137 -68.92 66.13 -45.37
C ILE A 137 -67.76 65.25 -44.92
N ASP A 138 -67.00 65.77 -43.95
CA ASP A 138 -66.07 64.99 -43.16
C ASP A 138 -66.83 64.31 -42.02
N GLU A 139 -66.95 63.00 -42.08
CA GLU A 139 -67.60 62.16 -41.08
C GLU A 139 -66.78 62.04 -39.79
N THR A 140 -65.44 62.20 -39.86
CA THR A 140 -64.58 62.14 -38.66
C THR A 140 -64.84 63.34 -37.74
N THR A 141 -65.02 64.54 -38.30
CA THR A 141 -65.24 65.77 -37.53
C THR A 141 -66.70 66.26 -37.55
N GLY A 142 -67.52 65.74 -38.47
CA GLY A 142 -68.87 66.23 -38.75
C GLY A 142 -68.93 67.53 -39.56
N GLN A 143 -67.80 68.04 -40.05
CA GLN A 143 -67.74 69.33 -40.75
C GLN A 143 -68.13 69.20 -42.22
N VAL A 144 -68.80 70.22 -42.76
CA VAL A 144 -68.96 70.38 -44.21
C VAL A 144 -67.63 70.84 -44.79
N LEU A 145 -67.03 70.03 -45.65
CA LEU A 145 -65.77 70.32 -46.31
C LEU A 145 -65.94 71.33 -47.43
N THR A 146 -66.94 71.13 -48.28
CA THR A 146 -67.28 72.01 -49.41
C THR A 146 -68.70 71.74 -49.88
N LYS A 147 -69.35 72.77 -50.40
CA LYS A 147 -70.63 72.68 -51.09
C LYS A 147 -70.47 73.14 -52.54
N LYS A 148 -71.05 72.42 -53.49
CA LYS A 148 -71.09 72.76 -54.90
C LYS A 148 -72.53 73.02 -55.30
N ASP A 149 -72.82 74.26 -55.67
CA ASP A 149 -74.13 74.65 -56.20
C ASP A 149 -74.07 74.69 -57.73
N LEU A 150 -74.97 73.97 -58.39
CA LEU A 150 -75.11 73.87 -59.84
C LEU A 150 -76.48 74.41 -60.25
N SER A 151 -76.54 75.08 -61.39
CA SER A 151 -77.77 75.63 -61.96
C SER A 151 -77.80 75.48 -63.47
N GLY A 152 -78.97 75.20 -64.04
CA GLY A 152 -79.16 75.09 -65.48
C GLY A 152 -80.65 75.05 -65.86
N GLY A 153 -80.93 75.08 -67.16
CA GLY A 153 -82.30 74.96 -67.65
C GLY A 153 -82.85 73.56 -67.37
N THR A 154 -84.15 73.46 -67.10
CA THR A 154 -84.81 72.16 -66.90
C THR A 154 -84.49 71.20 -68.06
N ASP A 155 -84.20 69.94 -67.73
CA ASP A 155 -83.74 68.84 -68.60
C ASP A 155 -82.29 68.96 -69.15
N ASP A 156 -81.54 70.03 -68.85
CA ASP A 156 -80.11 70.10 -69.19
C ASP A 156 -79.28 69.15 -68.30
N PRO A 157 -78.22 68.50 -68.82
CA PRO A 157 -77.30 67.71 -68.01
C PRO A 157 -76.46 68.61 -67.10
N SER A 158 -76.29 68.21 -65.84
CA SER A 158 -75.47 68.95 -64.86
C SER A 158 -73.99 69.00 -65.20
N ASN A 159 -73.49 68.06 -66.04
CA ASN A 159 -72.09 67.94 -66.47
C ASN A 159 -71.06 67.97 -65.32
N TYR A 160 -71.48 67.56 -64.13
CA TYR A 160 -70.65 67.49 -62.93
C TYR A 160 -70.46 66.03 -62.51
N THR A 161 -69.28 65.73 -61.95
CA THR A 161 -68.98 64.42 -61.36
C THR A 161 -68.23 64.64 -60.04
N THR A 162 -68.47 63.79 -59.06
CA THR A 162 -67.80 63.84 -57.74
C THR A 162 -66.36 63.33 -57.76
N ALA A 163 -65.94 62.63 -58.83
CA ALA A 163 -64.66 61.92 -58.89
C ALA A 163 -63.42 62.80 -58.63
N ASP A 164 -63.34 63.98 -59.24
CA ASP A 164 -62.18 64.87 -59.10
C ASP A 164 -62.09 65.49 -57.69
N ASP A 165 -63.23 65.91 -57.14
CA ASP A 165 -63.29 66.46 -55.79
C ASP A 165 -63.00 65.36 -54.75
N ILE A 166 -63.57 64.15 -54.88
CA ILE A 166 -63.24 62.99 -54.05
C ILE A 166 -61.74 62.69 -54.13
N LYS A 167 -61.17 62.66 -55.35
CA LYS A 167 -59.74 62.40 -55.53
C LYS A 167 -58.89 63.45 -54.81
N SER A 168 -59.21 64.73 -54.96
CA SER A 168 -58.55 65.83 -54.26
C SER A 168 -58.57 65.65 -52.74
N TYR A 169 -59.67 65.18 -52.15
CA TYR A 169 -59.73 64.87 -50.72
C TYR A 169 -58.92 63.61 -50.36
N THR A 170 -58.96 62.56 -51.18
CA THR A 170 -58.14 61.36 -50.92
C THR A 170 -56.63 61.64 -51.00
N ASP A 171 -56.20 62.53 -51.91
CA ASP A 171 -54.81 63.00 -51.99
C ASP A 171 -54.40 63.82 -50.76
N LYS A 172 -55.37 64.47 -50.08
CA LYS A 172 -55.20 65.19 -48.80
C LYS A 172 -55.31 64.28 -47.56
N GLY A 173 -55.43 62.97 -47.75
CA GLY A 173 -55.45 62.00 -46.65
C GLY A 173 -56.83 61.56 -46.18
N TYR A 174 -57.91 61.98 -46.84
CA TYR A 174 -59.25 61.45 -46.57
C TYR A 174 -59.47 60.07 -47.24
N GLU A 175 -60.46 59.33 -46.76
CA GLU A 175 -60.98 58.10 -47.34
C GLU A 175 -62.46 58.28 -47.65
N LEU A 176 -62.90 57.83 -48.82
CA LEU A 176 -64.32 57.87 -49.18
C LEU A 176 -65.12 56.92 -48.29
N VAL A 177 -66.18 57.43 -47.68
CA VAL A 177 -67.15 56.64 -46.92
C VAL A 177 -68.36 56.34 -47.79
N SER A 178 -68.98 57.37 -48.39
CA SER A 178 -70.14 57.22 -49.26
C SER A 178 -70.24 58.36 -50.27
N ASP A 179 -70.87 58.10 -51.42
CA ASP A 179 -71.17 59.08 -52.46
C ASP A 179 -72.60 58.85 -52.95
N ASP A 180 -73.51 59.76 -52.58
CA ASP A 180 -74.92 59.67 -52.96
C ASP A 180 -75.19 60.34 -54.32
N TYR A 181 -74.18 60.95 -54.95
CA TYR A 181 -74.34 61.56 -56.27
C TYR A 181 -74.43 60.48 -57.37
N PRO A 182 -75.38 60.56 -58.32
CA PRO A 182 -75.55 59.54 -59.34
C PRO A 182 -74.30 59.38 -60.22
N SER A 183 -73.75 58.18 -60.31
CA SER A 183 -72.50 57.89 -61.04
C SER A 183 -72.57 58.14 -62.56
N GLY A 184 -73.78 58.19 -63.13
CA GLY A 184 -74.03 58.55 -64.54
C GLY A 184 -74.30 60.04 -64.78
N GLY A 185 -74.20 60.88 -63.74
CA GLY A 185 -74.68 62.25 -63.76
C GLY A 185 -76.20 62.35 -63.60
N THR A 186 -76.69 63.58 -63.44
CA THR A 186 -78.13 63.90 -63.36
C THR A 186 -78.47 65.11 -64.23
N VAL A 187 -79.76 65.34 -64.48
CA VAL A 187 -80.30 66.51 -65.20
C VAL A 187 -80.99 67.47 -64.23
N PHE A 188 -81.06 68.75 -64.59
CA PHE A 188 -81.81 69.74 -63.81
C PHE A 188 -83.32 69.49 -63.90
N THR A 189 -84.00 69.51 -62.75
CA THR A 189 -85.45 69.41 -62.65
C THR A 189 -86.06 70.70 -62.13
N ASP A 190 -87.37 70.87 -62.28
CA ASP A 190 -88.10 72.01 -61.72
C ASP A 190 -88.06 72.02 -60.16
N GLU A 191 -87.78 70.86 -59.54
CA GLU A 191 -87.52 70.76 -58.09
C GLU A 191 -86.01 70.75 -57.77
N PRO A 192 -85.57 71.42 -56.69
CA PRO A 192 -84.18 71.36 -56.24
C PRO A 192 -83.75 69.95 -55.82
N GLN A 193 -82.52 69.56 -56.18
CA GLN A 193 -81.95 68.26 -55.84
C GLN A 193 -80.74 68.42 -54.91
N HIS A 194 -80.60 67.53 -53.93
CA HIS A 194 -79.50 67.54 -52.95
C HIS A 194 -78.81 66.18 -52.89
N TYR A 195 -77.48 66.18 -52.92
CA TYR A 195 -76.64 64.98 -52.81
C TYR A 195 -75.52 65.18 -51.77
N VAL A 196 -75.14 64.11 -51.08
CA VAL A 196 -74.11 64.14 -50.05
C VAL A 196 -72.98 63.16 -50.38
N VAL A 197 -71.75 63.62 -50.23
CA VAL A 197 -70.54 62.79 -50.28
C VAL A 197 -69.91 62.82 -48.90
N LYS A 198 -69.72 61.65 -48.28
CA LYS A 198 -69.06 61.54 -46.97
C LYS A 198 -67.66 60.99 -47.15
N LEU A 199 -66.70 61.67 -46.52
CA LEU A 199 -65.32 61.22 -46.39
C LEU A 199 -64.95 61.15 -44.92
N LYS A 200 -63.96 60.36 -44.55
CA LYS A 200 -63.39 60.32 -43.21
C LYS A 200 -61.88 60.53 -43.28
N HIS A 201 -61.24 60.86 -42.19
CA HIS A 201 -59.78 60.89 -42.13
C HIS A 201 -59.22 59.47 -42.33
N GLY A 202 -58.26 59.32 -43.24
CA GLY A 202 -57.48 58.09 -43.37
C GLY A 202 -56.46 57.99 -42.25
N LEU A 203 -56.17 56.77 -41.80
CA LEU A 203 -55.20 56.51 -40.73
C LEU A 203 -54.01 55.72 -41.28
N THR A 204 -52.82 56.00 -40.75
CA THR A 204 -51.63 55.15 -40.96
C THR A 204 -51.04 54.72 -39.63
N GLU A 205 -50.55 53.49 -39.57
CA GLU A 205 -49.88 52.96 -38.38
C GLU A 205 -48.37 52.86 -38.62
N SER A 206 -47.62 53.12 -37.56
CA SER A 206 -46.18 52.88 -37.48
C SER A 206 -45.85 52.36 -36.07
N THR A 207 -44.63 51.85 -35.87
CA THR A 207 -44.23 51.27 -34.58
C THR A 207 -43.06 52.06 -33.99
N ASP A 208 -43.17 52.39 -32.71
CA ASP A 208 -42.09 52.92 -31.88
C ASP A 208 -41.44 51.78 -31.11
N LYS A 209 -40.12 51.87 -30.87
CA LYS A 209 -39.36 50.83 -30.17
C LYS A 209 -38.44 51.40 -29.11
N LYS A 210 -38.37 50.72 -27.97
CA LYS A 210 -37.41 50.96 -26.89
C LYS A 210 -36.83 49.64 -26.43
N ALA A 211 -35.68 49.69 -25.77
CA ALA A 211 -35.06 48.54 -25.15
C ALA A 211 -34.49 48.93 -23.79
N VAL A 212 -34.54 47.99 -22.85
CA VAL A 212 -33.88 48.07 -21.54
C VAL A 212 -32.88 46.93 -21.48
N ASN A 213 -31.63 47.26 -21.17
CA ASN A 213 -30.52 46.30 -21.13
C ASN A 213 -30.12 45.99 -19.69
N GLN A 214 -29.73 44.75 -19.44
CA GLN A 214 -29.04 44.32 -18.24
C GLN A 214 -27.64 43.84 -18.59
N VAL A 215 -26.66 44.32 -17.84
CA VAL A 215 -25.28 43.83 -17.87
C VAL A 215 -24.86 43.37 -16.48
N ILE A 216 -24.34 42.14 -16.37
CA ILE A 216 -23.74 41.62 -15.14
C ILE A 216 -22.23 41.51 -15.37
N HIS A 217 -21.46 42.30 -14.64
CA HIS A 217 -20.00 42.31 -14.66
C HIS A 217 -19.45 41.31 -13.65
N TYR A 218 -18.52 40.45 -14.07
CA TYR A 218 -17.81 39.52 -13.19
C TYR A 218 -16.37 39.96 -13.03
N VAL A 219 -15.99 40.43 -11.84
CA VAL A 219 -14.67 41.02 -11.58
C VAL A 219 -13.95 40.37 -10.40
N TYR A 220 -12.63 40.38 -10.40
CA TYR A 220 -11.87 40.00 -9.20
C TYR A 220 -11.84 41.15 -8.18
N GLU A 221 -11.69 40.85 -6.89
CA GLU A 221 -11.63 41.85 -5.80
C GLU A 221 -10.52 42.92 -5.98
N GLY A 222 -9.45 42.58 -6.70
CA GLY A 222 -8.37 43.51 -7.08
C GLY A 222 -8.62 44.32 -8.36
N GLY A 223 -9.79 44.16 -8.98
CA GLY A 223 -10.10 44.64 -10.33
C GLY A 223 -9.64 43.67 -11.43
N GLY A 224 -10.14 43.92 -12.64
CA GLY A 224 -9.95 43.02 -13.79
C GLY A 224 -11.12 42.04 -13.97
N GLU A 225 -11.30 41.60 -15.21
CA GLU A 225 -12.37 40.68 -15.61
C GLU A 225 -12.10 39.27 -15.07
N ALA A 226 -13.04 38.72 -14.32
CA ALA A 226 -12.99 37.35 -13.79
C ALA A 226 -13.71 36.36 -14.72
N ALA A 227 -14.78 36.80 -15.37
CA ALA A 227 -15.48 36.08 -16.41
C ALA A 227 -16.16 37.07 -17.37
N THR A 228 -16.56 36.59 -18.55
CA THR A 228 -17.22 37.41 -19.56
C THR A 228 -18.57 37.93 -19.07
N ASP A 229 -18.85 39.22 -19.28
CA ASP A 229 -20.10 39.86 -18.90
C ASP A 229 -21.33 39.15 -19.46
N HIS A 230 -22.35 38.99 -18.61
CA HIS A 230 -23.66 38.53 -19.06
C HIS A 230 -24.50 39.73 -19.53
N ASN A 231 -25.11 39.61 -20.70
CA ASN A 231 -25.93 40.66 -21.31
C ASN A 231 -27.32 40.12 -21.65
N ALA A 232 -28.36 40.86 -21.28
CA ALA A 232 -29.74 40.56 -21.60
C ALA A 232 -30.50 41.83 -21.99
N THR A 233 -31.53 41.71 -22.82
CA THR A 233 -32.33 42.85 -23.29
C THR A 233 -33.81 42.52 -23.25
N VAL A 234 -34.61 43.45 -22.73
CA VAL A 234 -36.07 43.46 -22.85
C VAL A 234 -36.47 44.54 -23.86
N ASP A 235 -37.18 44.13 -24.90
CA ASP A 235 -37.64 45.00 -25.98
C ASP A 235 -39.10 45.40 -25.75
N PHE A 236 -39.41 46.67 -26.02
CA PHE A 236 -40.75 47.21 -25.95
C PHE A 236 -41.14 47.81 -27.29
N SER A 237 -42.39 47.57 -27.69
CA SER A 237 -43.01 48.22 -28.85
C SER A 237 -44.33 48.89 -28.49
N ARG A 238 -44.70 49.95 -29.22
CA ARG A 238 -46.04 50.52 -29.20
C ARG A 238 -46.47 50.98 -30.59
N THR A 239 -47.75 50.90 -30.87
CA THR A 239 -48.33 51.40 -32.12
C THR A 239 -48.53 52.92 -32.04
N ILE A 240 -48.11 53.62 -33.10
CA ILE A 240 -48.41 55.02 -33.33
C ILE A 240 -49.40 55.09 -34.48
N THR A 241 -50.61 55.59 -34.21
CA THR A 241 -51.60 55.89 -35.25
C THR A 241 -51.49 57.37 -35.60
N THR A 242 -51.30 57.66 -36.89
CA THR A 242 -51.21 59.02 -37.42
C THR A 242 -52.42 59.31 -38.29
N ASP A 243 -53.13 60.39 -37.96
CA ASP A 243 -54.20 60.95 -38.78
C ASP A 243 -53.59 61.60 -40.03
N ARG A 244 -53.98 61.15 -41.23
CA ARG A 244 -53.36 61.60 -42.49
C ARG A 244 -53.80 63.02 -42.90
N VAL A 245 -54.84 63.56 -42.29
CA VAL A 245 -55.37 64.90 -42.57
C VAL A 245 -54.75 65.91 -41.61
N THR A 246 -54.77 65.64 -40.30
CA THR A 246 -54.25 66.58 -39.28
C THR A 246 -52.77 66.37 -38.96
N ASN A 247 -52.20 65.20 -39.29
CA ASN A 247 -50.90 64.72 -38.83
C ASN A 247 -50.80 64.50 -37.31
N ASP A 248 -51.94 64.51 -36.60
CA ASP A 248 -51.96 64.21 -35.17
C ASP A 248 -51.59 62.74 -34.92
N LYS A 249 -50.80 62.52 -33.88
CA LYS A 249 -50.34 61.19 -33.48
C LYS A 249 -50.99 60.79 -32.17
N THR A 250 -51.58 59.60 -32.15
CA THR A 250 -51.98 58.91 -30.93
C THR A 250 -51.02 57.75 -30.68
N TYR A 251 -50.56 57.62 -29.45
CA TYR A 251 -49.63 56.58 -29.03
C TYR A 251 -50.41 55.53 -28.24
N GLY A 252 -50.30 54.28 -28.66
CA GLY A 252 -50.77 53.15 -27.88
C GLY A 252 -49.88 52.92 -26.64
N ASP A 253 -50.35 52.02 -25.79
CA ASP A 253 -49.58 51.58 -24.62
C ASP A 253 -48.34 50.78 -25.06
N TRP A 254 -47.27 50.87 -24.26
CA TRP A 254 -46.09 50.03 -24.45
C TRP A 254 -46.42 48.58 -24.11
N THR A 255 -46.03 47.67 -25.00
CA THR A 255 -46.09 46.24 -24.81
C THR A 255 -44.68 45.66 -24.82
N ALA A 256 -44.39 44.77 -23.87
CA ALA A 256 -43.13 44.03 -23.85
C ALA A 256 -43.16 42.94 -24.94
N ASP A 257 -42.18 42.97 -25.84
CA ASP A 257 -42.11 42.08 -27.00
C ASP A 257 -41.60 40.69 -26.62
N ASN A 258 -40.75 40.60 -25.59
CA ASN A 258 -40.06 39.38 -25.17
C ASN A 258 -40.16 39.09 -23.65
N GLY A 259 -41.22 39.61 -23.00
CA GLY A 259 -41.46 39.47 -21.55
C GLY A 259 -41.00 40.70 -20.76
N ASP A 260 -41.41 40.84 -19.51
CA ASP A 260 -41.16 42.03 -18.66
C ASP A 260 -40.22 41.73 -17.49
N SER A 261 -39.34 40.74 -17.65
CA SER A 261 -38.39 40.31 -16.61
C SER A 261 -37.02 39.90 -17.16
N PHE A 262 -35.99 40.10 -16.34
CA PHE A 262 -34.70 39.45 -16.49
C PHE A 262 -34.68 38.20 -15.62
N ALA A 263 -34.49 37.04 -16.25
CA ALA A 263 -34.32 35.79 -15.54
C ALA A 263 -33.11 35.84 -14.62
N SER A 264 -33.15 35.06 -13.54
CA SER A 264 -32.02 34.98 -12.62
C SER A 264 -30.80 34.34 -13.29
N VAL A 265 -29.61 34.88 -13.04
CA VAL A 265 -28.35 34.42 -13.64
C VAL A 265 -27.43 33.87 -12.57
N THR A 266 -26.99 32.62 -12.73
CA THR A 266 -26.00 32.00 -11.84
C THR A 266 -24.62 32.52 -12.19
N SER A 267 -23.86 32.96 -11.19
CA SER A 267 -22.49 33.43 -11.40
C SER A 267 -21.57 32.25 -11.73
N PRO A 268 -20.62 32.38 -12.67
CA PRO A 268 -19.65 31.34 -13.00
C PRO A 268 -18.91 30.81 -11.77
N VAL A 269 -18.59 29.51 -11.76
CA VAL A 269 -17.70 28.95 -10.73
C VAL A 269 -16.27 29.12 -11.23
N ILE A 270 -15.42 29.77 -10.43
CA ILE A 270 -14.01 29.99 -10.74
C ILE A 270 -13.19 29.29 -9.66
N ASP A 271 -12.37 28.32 -10.04
CA ASP A 271 -11.54 27.55 -9.10
C ASP A 271 -10.63 28.48 -8.28
N GLY A 272 -10.64 28.31 -6.95
CA GLY A 272 -9.85 29.13 -6.02
C GLY A 272 -10.43 30.52 -5.73
N TYR A 273 -11.66 30.82 -6.16
CA TYR A 273 -12.35 32.07 -5.87
C TYR A 273 -13.80 31.82 -5.44
N THR A 274 -14.32 32.70 -4.59
CA THR A 274 -15.73 32.71 -4.18
C THR A 274 -16.39 34.01 -4.64
N ALA A 275 -17.50 33.90 -5.36
CA ALA A 275 -18.32 35.04 -5.72
C ALA A 275 -19.09 35.55 -4.50
N ASP A 276 -19.12 36.87 -4.30
CA ASP A 276 -19.98 37.54 -3.31
C ASP A 276 -21.47 37.24 -3.53
N GLN A 277 -21.85 37.06 -4.80
CA GLN A 277 -23.18 36.70 -5.24
C GLN A 277 -23.10 35.47 -6.14
N LEU A 278 -23.46 34.30 -5.60
CA LEU A 278 -23.54 33.05 -6.38
C LEU A 278 -24.61 33.10 -7.48
N LYS A 279 -25.59 34.01 -7.33
CA LYS A 279 -26.71 34.17 -8.24
C LYS A 279 -27.23 35.60 -8.17
N VAL A 280 -27.35 36.24 -9.33
CA VAL A 280 -28.09 37.49 -9.48
C VAL A 280 -29.56 37.13 -9.63
N SER A 281 -30.39 37.64 -8.71
CA SER A 281 -31.82 37.30 -8.64
C SER A 281 -32.59 37.78 -9.86
N GLU A 282 -33.71 37.12 -10.15
CA GLU A 282 -34.66 37.56 -11.16
C GLU A 282 -35.17 38.97 -10.84
N MET A 283 -35.33 39.79 -11.88
CA MET A 283 -35.94 41.11 -11.78
C MET A 283 -37.20 41.15 -12.65
N THR A 284 -38.36 41.39 -12.05
CA THR A 284 -39.66 41.44 -12.73
C THR A 284 -40.24 42.85 -12.73
N GLY A 285 -41.24 43.11 -13.58
CA GLY A 285 -41.93 44.40 -13.64
C GLY A 285 -41.12 45.47 -14.36
N ILE A 286 -40.32 45.08 -15.35
CA ILE A 286 -39.56 45.99 -16.20
C ILE A 286 -40.53 46.69 -17.15
N THR A 287 -40.37 48.00 -17.29
CA THR A 287 -41.21 48.84 -18.16
C THR A 287 -40.35 49.54 -19.20
N ALA A 288 -40.98 50.11 -20.24
CA ALA A 288 -40.28 50.85 -21.30
C ALA A 288 -39.53 52.12 -20.82
N ASP A 289 -39.75 52.54 -19.57
CA ASP A 289 -39.06 53.68 -18.94
C ASP A 289 -38.08 53.25 -17.84
N THR A 290 -37.91 51.95 -17.61
CA THR A 290 -36.87 51.41 -16.72
C THR A 290 -35.50 51.72 -17.30
N GLU A 291 -34.58 52.25 -16.49
CA GLU A 291 -33.19 52.48 -16.91
C GLU A 291 -32.43 51.16 -17.09
N ASP A 292 -31.36 51.19 -17.88
CA ASP A 292 -30.46 50.04 -18.03
C ASP A 292 -29.87 49.62 -16.67
N ILE A 293 -29.79 48.31 -16.44
CA ILE A 293 -29.39 47.72 -15.16
C ILE A 293 -27.94 47.22 -15.28
N SER A 294 -27.09 47.63 -14.33
CA SER A 294 -25.73 47.11 -14.19
C SER A 294 -25.56 46.47 -12.81
N VAL A 295 -25.15 45.21 -12.79
CA VAL A 295 -24.84 44.44 -11.57
C VAL A 295 -23.38 44.05 -11.61
N THR A 296 -22.65 44.16 -10.50
CA THR A 296 -21.26 43.68 -10.38
C THR A 296 -21.22 42.53 -9.39
N VAL A 297 -20.64 41.41 -9.81
CA VAL A 297 -20.32 40.25 -8.98
C VAL A 297 -18.81 40.22 -8.78
N THR A 298 -18.38 40.21 -7.53
CA THR A 298 -16.96 40.27 -7.15
C THR A 298 -16.48 38.91 -6.67
N TYR A 299 -15.37 38.42 -7.23
CA TYR A 299 -14.71 37.18 -6.86
C TYR A 299 -13.54 37.46 -5.91
N THR A 300 -13.69 36.99 -4.68
CA THR A 300 -12.63 37.01 -3.67
C THR A 300 -11.82 35.73 -3.76
N ARG A 301 -10.49 35.86 -3.76
CA ARG A 301 -9.58 34.71 -3.79
C ARG A 301 -9.69 33.94 -2.47
N ASN A 302 -9.91 32.64 -2.58
CA ASN A 302 -10.00 31.75 -1.42
C ASN A 302 -8.66 31.70 -0.67
N GLN A 303 -8.72 31.45 0.63
CA GLN A 303 -7.56 31.30 1.49
C GLN A 303 -7.46 29.84 1.95
N GLY A 304 -6.31 29.24 1.71
CA GLY A 304 -5.98 27.89 2.16
C GLY A 304 -5.13 27.91 3.43
N THR A 305 -5.23 26.83 4.19
CA THR A 305 -4.38 26.60 5.37
C THR A 305 -3.70 25.25 5.28
N ILE A 306 -2.42 25.21 5.63
CA ILE A 306 -1.65 23.98 5.77
C ILE A 306 -1.19 23.88 7.22
N ASP A 307 -1.42 22.75 7.87
CA ASP A 307 -0.82 22.45 9.16
C ASP A 307 0.11 21.23 9.08
N ILE A 308 1.29 21.38 9.68
CA ILE A 308 2.30 20.33 9.75
C ILE A 308 2.52 19.98 11.22
N THR A 309 2.31 18.72 11.58
CA THR A 309 2.50 18.24 12.94
C THR A 309 3.71 17.31 13.03
N TYR A 310 4.67 17.66 13.88
CA TYR A 310 5.83 16.82 14.21
C TYR A 310 5.50 15.97 15.43
N ILE A 311 5.59 14.65 15.29
CA ILE A 311 5.22 13.69 16.33
C ILE A 311 6.43 12.86 16.72
N ASP A 312 6.62 12.69 18.02
CA ASP A 312 7.50 11.69 18.59
C ASP A 312 6.76 10.36 18.71
N GLN A 313 7.13 9.41 17.87
CA GLN A 313 6.59 8.07 17.81
C GLN A 313 7.00 7.21 19.02
N THR A 314 8.12 7.52 19.69
CA THR A 314 8.57 6.76 20.87
C THR A 314 7.63 7.02 22.05
N THR A 315 7.22 8.27 22.27
CA THR A 315 6.34 8.65 23.39
C THR A 315 4.87 8.88 22.99
N GLY A 316 4.60 9.04 21.69
CA GLY A 316 3.29 9.43 21.16
C GLY A 316 2.97 10.92 21.26
N GLN A 317 3.92 11.74 21.72
CA GLN A 317 3.70 13.18 21.95
C GLN A 317 3.87 14.01 20.68
N THR A 318 3.12 15.11 20.58
CA THR A 318 3.38 16.15 19.58
C THR A 318 4.60 16.97 20.00
N LEU A 319 5.62 17.00 19.15
CA LEU A 319 6.86 17.76 19.37
C LEU A 319 6.67 19.25 19.05
N SER A 320 6.05 19.55 17.91
CA SER A 320 5.71 20.91 17.49
C SER A 320 4.67 20.88 16.37
N LYS A 321 4.05 22.04 16.14
CA LYS A 321 3.14 22.28 15.01
C LYS A 321 3.58 23.50 14.23
N LYS A 322 3.35 23.47 12.94
CA LYS A 322 3.59 24.60 12.04
C LYS A 322 2.34 24.85 11.20
N ASP A 323 1.72 25.99 11.43
CA ASP A 323 0.57 26.44 10.66
C ASP A 323 1.02 27.46 9.61
N LEU A 324 0.48 27.33 8.40
CA LEU A 324 0.72 28.18 7.25
C LEU A 324 -0.62 28.61 6.66
N SER A 325 -0.68 29.82 6.14
CA SER A 325 -1.85 30.36 5.43
C SER A 325 -1.42 31.12 4.19
N GLY A 326 -2.21 31.06 3.12
CA GLY A 326 -1.96 31.77 1.88
C GLY A 326 -3.12 31.67 0.91
N GLY A 327 -3.06 32.42 -0.19
CA GLY A 327 -4.10 32.36 -1.21
C GLY A 327 -4.05 31.05 -1.98
N THR A 328 -5.21 30.51 -2.36
CA THR A 328 -5.29 29.27 -3.14
C THR A 328 -4.42 29.34 -4.39
N GLY A 329 -3.55 28.34 -4.58
CA GLY A 329 -2.57 28.23 -5.66
C GLY A 329 -1.20 28.88 -5.37
N ASP A 330 -1.06 29.65 -4.28
CA ASP A 330 0.24 30.15 -3.84
C ASP A 330 1.12 28.99 -3.34
N ASP A 331 2.43 29.09 -3.57
CA ASP A 331 3.40 28.16 -3.01
C ASP A 331 3.52 28.40 -1.49
N SER A 332 3.53 27.32 -0.70
CA SER A 332 3.67 27.42 0.75
C SER A 332 5.06 27.90 1.20
N GLY A 333 6.08 27.78 0.34
CA GLY A 333 7.44 28.26 0.60
C GLY A 333 8.11 27.61 1.80
N TYR A 334 7.58 26.47 2.26
CA TYR A 334 8.02 25.78 3.47
C TYR A 334 8.65 24.44 3.13
N THR A 335 9.63 24.04 3.93
CA THR A 335 10.21 22.69 3.90
C THR A 335 10.35 22.16 5.32
N THR A 336 10.27 20.84 5.48
CA THR A 336 10.44 20.16 6.76
C THR A 336 11.91 19.98 7.14
N ALA A 337 12.83 20.11 6.18
CA ALA A 337 14.25 19.76 6.32
C ALA A 337 14.93 20.40 7.52
N ASP A 338 14.79 21.72 7.73
CA ASP A 338 15.44 22.42 8.85
C ASP A 338 14.89 21.99 10.21
N THR A 339 13.58 21.73 10.30
CA THR A 339 12.94 21.30 11.54
C THR A 339 13.30 19.85 11.86
N ILE A 340 13.27 18.98 10.85
CA ILE A 340 13.76 17.59 10.97
C ILE A 340 15.21 17.61 11.43
N LYS A 341 16.07 18.43 10.80
CA LYS A 341 17.47 18.54 11.17
C LYS A 341 17.63 18.95 12.63
N SER A 342 16.90 19.97 13.10
CA SER A 342 16.91 20.40 14.50
C SER A 342 16.54 19.28 15.47
N TYR A 343 15.60 18.39 15.13
CA TYR A 343 15.30 17.23 15.96
C TYR A 343 16.36 16.14 15.86
N THR A 344 16.91 15.87 14.68
CA THR A 344 18.00 14.88 14.54
C THR A 344 19.26 15.30 15.31
N ASP A 345 19.57 16.60 15.36
CA ASP A 345 20.67 17.15 16.17
C ASP A 345 20.42 16.96 17.69
N LYS A 346 19.15 16.80 18.11
CA LYS A 346 18.75 16.50 19.50
C LYS A 346 18.66 15.00 19.79
N GLY A 347 19.07 14.14 18.87
CA GLY A 347 19.09 12.68 19.05
C GLY A 347 17.85 11.94 18.53
N TYR A 348 16.93 12.61 17.84
CA TYR A 348 15.84 11.93 17.13
C TYR A 348 16.33 11.29 15.82
N GLU A 349 15.58 10.32 15.31
CA GLU A 349 15.73 9.71 14.00
C GLU A 349 14.41 9.84 13.23
N LEU A 350 14.47 10.27 11.97
CA LEU A 350 13.28 10.38 11.12
C LEU A 350 12.71 8.98 10.82
N ILE A 351 11.39 8.81 10.98
CA ILE A 351 10.65 7.62 10.55
C ILE A 351 9.95 7.89 9.23
N SER A 352 9.15 8.95 9.17
CA SER A 352 8.40 9.32 7.97
C SER A 352 8.20 10.83 7.89
N ASP A 353 8.13 11.33 6.66
CA ASP A 353 7.73 12.69 6.35
C ASP A 353 6.61 12.63 5.32
N ASP A 354 5.39 12.98 5.74
CA ASP A 354 4.24 12.98 4.85
C ASP A 354 4.14 14.30 4.05
N TYR A 355 5.00 15.29 4.35
CA TYR A 355 5.06 16.57 3.63
C TYR A 355 5.80 16.40 2.27
N PRO A 356 5.26 16.93 1.15
CA PRO A 356 5.88 16.76 -0.16
C PRO A 356 7.28 17.40 -0.26
N GLU A 357 8.25 16.67 -0.83
CA GLU A 357 9.66 17.10 -0.92
C GLU A 357 9.84 18.37 -1.77
N ASP A 358 9.08 18.49 -2.86
CA ASP A 358 9.07 19.68 -3.74
C ASP A 358 8.22 20.84 -3.18
N GLY A 359 7.70 20.70 -1.96
CA GLY A 359 6.72 21.61 -1.38
C GLY A 359 5.30 21.38 -1.90
N THR A 360 4.37 22.18 -1.39
CA THR A 360 2.95 22.13 -1.79
C THR A 360 2.38 23.54 -1.92
N LYS A 361 1.26 23.65 -2.64
CA LYS A 361 0.49 24.87 -2.80
C LYS A 361 -0.74 24.86 -1.90
N PHE A 362 -1.17 26.04 -1.47
CA PHE A 362 -2.42 26.20 -0.75
C PHE A 362 -3.60 25.77 -1.63
N ALA A 363 -4.50 24.97 -1.07
CA ALA A 363 -5.76 24.58 -1.69
C ALA A 363 -6.94 25.20 -0.92
N ASP A 364 -8.14 25.16 -1.52
CA ASP A 364 -9.37 25.62 -0.85
C ASP A 364 -9.68 24.78 0.40
N ASP A 365 -9.44 23.47 0.33
CA ASP A 365 -9.58 22.56 1.46
C ASP A 365 -8.33 22.61 2.35
N PRO A 366 -8.48 22.63 3.69
CA PRO A 366 -7.36 22.55 4.62
C PRO A 366 -6.51 21.29 4.41
N GLN A 367 -5.19 21.46 4.38
CA GLN A 367 -4.23 20.39 4.18
C GLN A 367 -3.49 20.07 5.49
N HIS A 368 -3.31 18.79 5.78
CA HIS A 368 -2.64 18.32 6.99
C HIS A 368 -1.52 17.35 6.63
N TYR A 369 -0.33 17.59 7.19
CA TYR A 369 0.84 16.72 7.01
C TYR A 369 1.46 16.34 8.36
N ILE A 370 1.98 15.12 8.45
CA ILE A 370 2.59 14.60 9.68
C ILE A 370 4.04 14.19 9.40
N VAL A 371 4.94 14.64 10.26
CA VAL A 371 6.32 14.17 10.31
C VAL A 371 6.50 13.34 11.56
N ARG A 372 6.92 12.08 11.41
CA ARG A 372 7.12 11.14 12.53
C ARG A 372 8.61 10.95 12.76
N LEU A 373 9.04 11.21 13.99
CA LEU A 373 10.40 10.94 14.46
C LEU A 373 10.34 9.96 15.63
N LYS A 374 11.43 9.25 15.89
CA LYS A 374 11.62 8.43 17.10
C LYS A 374 12.89 8.84 17.80
N HIS A 375 13.04 8.43 19.06
CA HIS A 375 14.32 8.55 19.75
C HIS A 375 15.35 7.64 19.08
N GLY A 376 16.53 8.18 18.78
CA GLY A 376 17.67 7.39 18.38
C GLY A 376 18.29 6.70 19.59
N LEU A 377 18.80 5.49 19.40
CA LEU A 377 19.41 4.69 20.46
C LEU A 377 20.90 4.49 20.18
N THR A 378 21.71 4.38 21.25
CA THR A 378 23.07 3.85 21.18
C THR A 378 23.20 2.66 22.12
N GLU A 379 23.92 1.65 21.69
CA GLU A 379 24.21 0.46 22.50
C GLU A 379 25.70 0.38 22.79
N VAL A 380 26.03 0.10 24.04
CA VAL A 380 27.40 -0.19 24.48
C VAL A 380 27.36 -1.50 25.25
N THR A 381 28.32 -2.37 24.97
CA THR A 381 28.49 -3.63 25.72
C THR A 381 29.39 -3.39 26.91
N GLU A 382 28.92 -3.79 28.09
CA GLU A 382 29.71 -3.83 29.33
C GLU A 382 30.05 -5.29 29.65
N ASN A 383 31.31 -5.55 30.01
CA ASN A 383 31.79 -6.90 30.33
C ASN A 383 32.32 -6.95 31.76
N LYS A 384 32.05 -8.07 32.43
CA LYS A 384 32.65 -8.46 33.71
C LYS A 384 33.15 -9.89 33.62
N THR A 385 34.10 -10.24 34.47
CA THR A 385 34.71 -11.58 34.49
C THR A 385 34.78 -12.11 35.90
N VAL A 386 34.58 -13.42 36.04
CA VAL A 386 34.87 -14.19 37.24
C VAL A 386 35.98 -15.18 36.89
N ASN A 387 37.04 -15.22 37.67
CA ASN A 387 38.20 -16.08 37.44
C ASN A 387 38.26 -17.22 38.46
N GLN A 388 38.74 -18.37 38.02
CA GLN A 388 39.14 -19.46 38.89
C GLN A 388 40.64 -19.72 38.70
N VAL A 389 41.35 -19.82 39.83
CA VAL A 389 42.74 -20.26 39.90
C VAL A 389 42.83 -21.49 40.79
N ILE A 390 43.45 -22.56 40.30
CA ILE A 390 43.78 -23.75 41.08
C ILE A 390 45.29 -23.80 41.26
N HIS A 391 45.74 -23.63 42.49
CA HIS A 391 47.14 -23.71 42.88
C HIS A 391 47.53 -25.15 43.21
N TYR A 392 48.64 -25.63 42.65
CA TYR A 392 49.18 -26.95 42.96
C TYR A 392 50.48 -26.79 43.76
N VAL A 393 50.47 -27.18 45.04
CA VAL A 393 51.60 -26.95 45.95
C VAL A 393 52.03 -28.24 46.64
N TYR A 394 53.29 -28.33 47.04
CA TYR A 394 53.75 -29.39 47.95
C TYR A 394 53.35 -29.07 49.40
N GLU A 395 53.18 -30.10 50.24
CA GLU A 395 52.84 -29.94 51.67
C GLU A 395 53.84 -29.07 52.45
N GLY A 396 55.11 -29.01 52.02
CA GLY A 396 56.14 -28.13 52.58
C GLY A 396 56.14 -26.69 52.02
N GLY A 397 55.19 -26.35 51.14
CA GLY A 397 55.18 -25.14 50.34
C GLY A 397 56.02 -25.27 49.05
N GLY A 398 55.84 -24.31 48.14
CA GLY A 398 56.44 -24.35 46.80
C GLY A 398 55.50 -24.96 45.76
N GLU A 399 55.69 -24.56 44.50
CA GLU A 399 54.89 -24.99 43.36
C GLU A 399 55.18 -26.46 43.02
N ALA A 400 54.14 -27.29 43.01
CA ALA A 400 54.21 -28.69 42.60
C ALA A 400 53.88 -28.87 41.11
N ALA A 401 52.98 -28.04 40.59
CA ALA A 401 52.65 -27.95 39.17
C ALA A 401 52.14 -26.53 38.85
N THR A 402 52.13 -26.18 37.57
CA THR A 402 51.64 -24.87 37.11
C THR A 402 50.15 -24.70 37.41
N ASP A 403 49.79 -23.54 37.93
CA ASP A 403 48.40 -23.20 38.26
C ASP A 403 47.46 -23.36 37.05
N HIS A 404 46.28 -23.91 37.31
CA HIS A 404 45.20 -23.92 36.32
C HIS A 404 44.38 -22.63 36.43
N ASN A 405 44.12 -21.98 35.30
CA ASN A 405 43.36 -20.74 35.24
C ASN A 405 42.17 -20.91 34.29
N ALA A 406 40.99 -20.48 34.72
CA ALA A 406 39.78 -20.44 33.90
C ALA A 406 39.02 -19.13 34.15
N THR A 407 38.27 -18.65 33.16
CA THR A 407 37.50 -17.40 33.26
C THR A 407 36.10 -17.59 32.69
N VAL A 408 35.10 -17.15 33.42
CA VAL A 408 33.73 -16.94 32.93
C VAL A 408 33.54 -15.46 32.63
N VAL A 409 32.98 -15.15 31.46
CA VAL A 409 32.71 -13.80 31.00
C VAL A 409 31.22 -13.56 31.01
N PHE A 410 30.80 -12.45 31.61
CA PHE A 410 29.44 -11.94 31.56
C PHE A 410 29.41 -10.66 30.75
N SER A 411 28.42 -10.55 29.87
CA SER A 411 28.14 -9.32 29.13
C SER A 411 26.71 -8.83 29.40
N GLN A 412 26.53 -7.53 29.40
CA GLN A 412 25.21 -6.90 29.31
C GLN A 412 25.25 -5.74 28.31
N THR A 413 24.10 -5.47 27.68
CA THR A 413 23.94 -4.34 26.76
C THR A 413 23.32 -3.17 27.51
N ILE A 414 23.99 -2.01 27.43
CA ILE A 414 23.48 -0.74 27.91
C ILE A 414 22.92 0.01 26.71
N THR A 415 21.59 0.15 26.66
CA THR A 415 20.92 0.96 25.65
C THR A 415 20.70 2.35 26.22
N THR A 416 21.23 3.37 25.56
CA THR A 416 21.04 4.78 25.94
C THR A 416 20.15 5.46 24.92
N ASP A 417 19.09 6.11 25.42
CA ASP A 417 18.23 6.98 24.64
C ASP A 417 18.94 8.31 24.37
N LYS A 418 19.14 8.68 23.09
CA LYS A 418 19.89 9.89 22.72
C LYS A 418 19.15 11.19 23.02
N VAL A 419 17.82 11.14 23.22
CA VAL A 419 16.99 12.32 23.49
C VAL A 419 16.88 12.56 24.99
N THR A 420 16.56 11.52 25.77
CA THR A 420 16.36 11.65 27.22
C THR A 420 17.64 11.43 28.03
N GLY A 421 18.63 10.74 27.45
CA GLY A 421 19.83 10.28 28.15
C GLY A 421 19.57 9.10 29.10
N GLU A 422 18.35 8.56 29.12
CA GLU A 422 17.99 7.43 29.97
C GLU A 422 18.71 6.15 29.52
N LYS A 423 19.15 5.36 30.50
CA LYS A 423 19.85 4.09 30.26
C LYS A 423 19.00 2.93 30.71
N THR A 424 18.80 1.97 29.82
CA THR A 424 18.26 0.67 30.15
C THR A 424 19.37 -0.38 30.05
N TYR A 425 19.31 -1.36 30.94
CA TYR A 425 20.30 -2.42 31.05
C TYR A 425 19.60 -3.73 30.71
N SER A 426 20.18 -4.52 29.81
CA SER A 426 19.75 -5.90 29.64
C SER A 426 20.11 -6.71 30.89
N ASP A 427 19.50 -7.87 31.04
CA ASP A 427 20.00 -8.85 32.00
C ASP A 427 21.43 -9.27 31.60
N TRP A 428 22.26 -9.60 32.60
CA TRP A 428 23.57 -10.18 32.38
C TRP A 428 23.45 -11.56 31.75
N THR A 429 24.27 -11.81 30.74
CA THR A 429 24.37 -13.11 30.07
C THR A 429 25.78 -13.68 30.21
N ALA A 430 25.88 -14.97 30.52
CA ALA A 430 27.15 -15.68 30.53
C ALA A 430 27.56 -16.03 29.09
N ASP A 431 28.64 -15.44 28.60
CA ASP A 431 29.06 -15.54 27.21
C ASP A 431 29.66 -16.92 26.88
N ASN A 432 30.33 -17.53 27.86
CA ASN A 432 31.03 -18.80 27.72
C ASN A 432 30.54 -19.87 28.72
N GLY A 433 29.29 -19.75 29.18
CA GLY A 433 28.67 -20.64 30.17
C GLY A 433 28.85 -20.15 31.60
N ASP A 434 28.05 -20.66 32.53
CA ASP A 434 27.97 -20.25 33.95
C ASP A 434 28.63 -21.28 34.89
N SER A 435 29.63 -22.01 34.39
CA SER A 435 30.32 -23.04 35.17
C SER A 435 31.82 -23.12 34.89
N PHE A 436 32.57 -23.52 35.91
CA PHE A 436 33.93 -24.03 35.76
C PHE A 436 33.89 -25.55 35.69
N ALA A 437 34.36 -26.09 34.57
CA ALA A 437 34.49 -27.53 34.39
C ALA A 437 35.41 -28.13 35.46
N SER A 438 35.16 -29.39 35.80
CA SER A 438 36.01 -30.10 36.75
C SER A 438 37.43 -30.29 36.22
N VAL A 439 38.44 -30.07 37.07
CA VAL A 439 39.86 -30.14 36.69
C VAL A 439 40.53 -31.30 37.43
N THR A 440 41.13 -32.23 36.69
CA THR A 440 41.93 -33.32 37.28
C THR A 440 43.28 -32.78 37.71
N SER A 441 43.68 -33.08 38.94
CA SER A 441 45.00 -32.70 39.46
C SER A 441 46.10 -33.50 38.75
N PRO A 442 47.23 -32.88 38.37
CA PRO A 442 48.37 -33.57 37.78
C PRO A 442 48.83 -34.79 38.57
N VAL A 443 49.33 -35.83 37.90
CA VAL A 443 49.98 -36.95 38.58
C VAL A 443 51.45 -36.60 38.73
N ILE A 444 51.96 -36.64 39.97
CA ILE A 444 53.36 -36.37 40.31
C ILE A 444 53.94 -37.64 40.95
N ASP A 445 54.94 -38.25 40.33
CA ASP A 445 55.55 -39.49 40.80
C ASP A 445 56.06 -39.34 42.24
N GLY A 446 55.72 -40.29 43.12
CA GLY A 446 56.11 -40.28 44.54
C GLY A 446 55.32 -39.31 45.42
N TYR A 447 54.25 -38.69 44.90
CA TYR A 447 53.34 -37.82 45.66
C TYR A 447 51.88 -38.17 45.40
N THR A 448 51.03 -37.93 46.38
CA THR A 448 49.57 -38.05 46.28
C THR A 448 48.94 -36.69 46.53
N ALA A 449 48.10 -36.23 45.59
CA ALA A 449 47.28 -35.04 45.78
C ALA A 449 46.16 -35.31 46.80
N ASP A 450 45.93 -34.36 47.71
CA ASP A 450 44.77 -34.37 48.62
C ASP A 450 43.43 -34.37 47.87
N GLN A 451 43.42 -33.73 46.70
CA GLN A 451 42.31 -33.67 45.77
C GLN A 451 42.76 -34.18 44.40
N LEU A 452 42.40 -35.41 44.05
CA LEU A 452 42.66 -35.96 42.71
C LEU A 452 41.95 -35.18 41.59
N LYS A 453 40.87 -34.47 41.96
CA LYS A 453 40.05 -33.70 41.05
C LYS A 453 39.36 -32.56 41.80
N VAL A 454 39.50 -31.35 41.30
CA VAL A 454 38.69 -30.21 41.72
C VAL A 454 37.34 -30.32 41.00
N SER A 455 36.26 -30.43 41.77
CA SER A 455 34.91 -30.65 41.24
C SER A 455 34.44 -29.48 40.37
N GLU A 456 33.51 -29.78 39.45
CA GLU A 456 32.82 -28.75 38.67
C GLU A 456 32.08 -27.78 39.61
N MET A 457 32.09 -26.49 39.26
CA MET A 457 31.32 -25.47 39.95
C MET A 457 30.34 -24.85 38.95
N THR A 458 29.04 -25.05 39.18
CA THR A 458 27.94 -24.53 38.34
C THR A 458 27.19 -23.39 39.04
N GLY A 459 26.50 -22.55 38.26
CA GLY A 459 25.66 -21.49 38.80
C GLY A 459 26.46 -20.25 39.17
N ILE A 460 27.55 -19.99 38.44
CA ILE A 460 28.34 -18.77 38.58
C ILE A 460 27.52 -17.61 38.05
N THR A 461 27.46 -16.54 38.84
CA THR A 461 26.80 -15.29 38.47
C THR A 461 27.83 -14.18 38.33
N VAL A 462 27.43 -13.06 37.74
CA VAL A 462 28.30 -11.88 37.57
C VAL A 462 28.83 -11.30 38.90
N ASP A 463 28.14 -11.56 40.01
CA ASP A 463 28.52 -11.11 41.35
C ASP A 463 29.31 -12.16 42.15
N THR A 464 29.62 -13.31 41.53
CA THR A 464 30.46 -14.34 42.16
C THR A 464 31.89 -13.80 42.25
N GLU A 465 32.48 -13.85 43.44
CA GLU A 465 33.89 -13.48 43.65
C GLU A 465 34.83 -14.47 42.93
N ASP A 466 36.04 -14.02 42.61
CA ASP A 466 37.07 -14.88 42.03
C ASP A 466 37.38 -16.05 42.97
N ILE A 467 37.51 -17.25 42.39
CA ILE A 467 37.65 -18.51 43.11
C ILE A 467 39.12 -18.92 43.12
N SER A 468 39.65 -19.20 44.31
CA SER A 468 40.99 -19.78 44.49
C SER A 468 40.88 -21.12 45.20
N VAL A 469 41.39 -22.17 44.57
CA VAL A 469 41.46 -23.54 45.14
C VAL A 469 42.92 -23.92 45.28
N THR A 470 43.31 -24.54 46.39
CA THR A 470 44.67 -25.10 46.55
C THR A 470 44.59 -26.62 46.66
N VAL A 471 45.38 -27.30 45.84
CA VAL A 471 45.60 -28.76 45.86
C VAL A 471 47.00 -29.00 46.39
N THR A 472 47.10 -29.82 47.44
CA THR A 472 48.34 -30.09 48.16
C THR A 472 48.83 -31.50 47.87
N TYR A 473 50.10 -31.64 47.48
CA TYR A 473 50.76 -32.92 47.23
C TYR A 473 51.55 -33.36 48.46
N THR A 474 51.14 -34.47 49.05
CA THR A 474 51.84 -35.15 50.13
C THR A 474 52.76 -36.21 49.55
N ARG A 475 54.01 -36.26 50.03
CA ARG A 475 55.01 -37.24 49.60
C ARG A 475 54.61 -38.64 50.08
N ASN A 476 54.62 -39.60 49.16
CA ASN A 476 54.31 -41.00 49.45
C ASN A 476 55.37 -41.62 50.37
N GLN A 477 54.98 -42.67 51.10
CA GLN A 477 55.84 -43.43 52.00
C GLN A 477 55.98 -44.86 51.48
N GLY A 478 57.22 -45.35 51.41
CA GLY A 478 57.54 -46.71 51.01
C GLY A 478 58.06 -47.58 52.16
N THR A 479 57.95 -48.89 52.01
CA THR A 479 58.52 -49.86 52.96
C THR A 479 59.41 -50.88 52.26
N ILE A 480 60.49 -51.28 52.91
CA ILE A 480 61.39 -52.34 52.45
C ILE A 480 61.52 -53.34 53.59
N ASP A 481 61.43 -54.64 53.30
CA ASP A 481 61.80 -55.68 54.25
C ASP A 481 62.90 -56.62 53.70
N VAL A 482 63.81 -57.04 54.57
CA VAL A 482 64.91 -57.95 54.24
C VAL A 482 64.87 -59.16 55.14
N THR A 483 64.62 -60.33 54.56
CA THR A 483 64.42 -61.59 55.29
C THR A 483 65.62 -62.52 55.14
N TYR A 484 66.18 -62.95 56.27
CA TYR A 484 67.31 -63.89 56.36
C TYR A 484 66.78 -65.29 56.65
N ILE A 485 67.14 -66.27 55.84
CA ILE A 485 66.62 -67.65 55.90
C ILE A 485 67.78 -68.63 56.06
N ASP A 486 67.64 -69.57 57.00
CA ASP A 486 68.46 -70.77 57.06
C ASP A 486 67.89 -71.82 56.11
N GLU A 487 68.62 -72.09 55.04
CA GLU A 487 68.28 -73.06 54.01
C GLU A 487 68.43 -74.51 54.49
N THR A 488 69.27 -74.76 55.50
CA THR A 488 69.47 -76.10 56.08
C THR A 488 68.21 -76.60 56.79
N THR A 489 67.52 -75.70 57.49
CA THR A 489 66.30 -76.02 58.25
C THR A 489 65.02 -75.44 57.65
N GLY A 490 65.13 -74.56 56.66
CA GLY A 490 64.02 -73.82 56.05
C GLY A 490 63.44 -72.71 56.93
N LYS A 491 64.10 -72.33 58.03
CA LYS A 491 63.58 -71.36 59.00
C LYS A 491 64.01 -69.92 58.68
N ILE A 492 63.12 -68.96 58.97
CA ILE A 492 63.49 -67.54 59.00
C ILE A 492 64.35 -67.31 60.25
N LEU A 493 65.53 -66.73 60.03
CA LEU A 493 66.47 -66.35 61.07
C LEU A 493 66.11 -64.98 61.65
N THR A 494 65.86 -63.99 60.78
CA THR A 494 65.41 -62.64 61.15
C THR A 494 64.83 -61.92 59.93
N THR A 495 63.98 -60.92 60.17
CA THR A 495 63.50 -59.99 59.14
C THR A 495 63.77 -58.57 59.61
N LYS A 496 64.23 -57.71 58.69
CA LYS A 496 64.52 -56.30 58.94
C LYS A 496 63.57 -55.43 58.14
N ASP A 497 62.68 -54.73 58.82
CA ASP A 497 61.75 -53.76 58.23
C ASP A 497 62.35 -52.34 58.23
N LEU A 498 62.13 -51.61 57.14
CA LEU A 498 62.58 -50.24 56.90
C LEU A 498 61.41 -49.43 56.33
N SER A 499 61.33 -48.15 56.68
CA SER A 499 60.35 -47.21 56.10
C SER A 499 60.98 -45.84 55.83
N GLY A 500 60.52 -45.17 54.78
CA GLY A 500 61.00 -43.83 54.39
C GLY A 500 60.17 -43.23 53.25
N GLY A 501 60.43 -41.98 52.91
CA GLY A 501 59.72 -41.31 51.82
C GLY A 501 60.15 -41.85 50.45
N THR A 502 59.22 -41.92 49.50
CA THR A 502 59.53 -42.41 48.15
C THR A 502 60.71 -41.64 47.53
N GLY A 503 61.72 -42.38 47.07
CA GLY A 503 62.97 -41.87 46.52
C GLY A 503 64.09 -41.67 47.56
N ASP A 504 63.81 -41.76 48.87
CA ASP A 504 64.85 -41.75 49.91
C ASP A 504 65.67 -43.05 49.84
N ASP A 505 66.96 -42.96 50.17
CA ASP A 505 67.84 -44.11 50.29
C ASP A 505 67.50 -44.93 51.54
N SER A 506 67.48 -46.27 51.44
CA SER A 506 67.20 -47.16 52.57
C SER A 506 68.25 -47.06 53.67
N GLY A 507 69.48 -46.67 53.33
CA GLY A 507 70.63 -46.61 54.22
C GLY A 507 71.03 -47.95 54.85
N TYR A 508 70.48 -49.07 54.36
CA TYR A 508 70.68 -50.40 54.92
C TYR A 508 71.64 -51.25 54.08
N THR A 509 72.44 -52.08 54.75
CA THR A 509 73.28 -53.09 54.10
C THR A 509 73.14 -54.44 54.81
N THR A 510 73.29 -55.54 54.07
CA THR A 510 73.19 -56.89 54.63
C THR A 510 74.49 -57.39 55.26
N ALA A 511 75.61 -56.70 55.02
CA ALA A 511 76.96 -57.13 55.36
C ALA A 511 77.12 -57.50 56.84
N ASP A 512 76.72 -56.62 57.76
CA ASP A 512 76.86 -56.86 59.21
C ASP A 512 76.00 -58.02 59.69
N THR A 513 74.79 -58.16 59.15
CA THR A 513 73.87 -59.25 59.53
C THR A 513 74.36 -60.59 59.01
N ILE A 514 74.80 -60.65 57.74
CA ILE A 514 75.45 -61.83 57.14
C ILE A 514 76.67 -62.22 57.97
N LYS A 515 77.54 -61.25 58.29
CA LYS A 515 78.74 -61.52 59.08
C LYS A 515 78.42 -62.13 60.44
N SER A 516 77.43 -61.59 61.15
CA SER A 516 76.97 -62.13 62.45
C SER A 516 76.52 -63.59 62.36
N TYR A 517 75.88 -64.00 61.26
CA TYR A 517 75.51 -65.41 61.07
C TYR A 517 76.69 -66.28 60.63
N THR A 518 77.60 -65.78 59.79
CA THR A 518 78.80 -66.55 59.43
C THR A 518 79.71 -66.80 60.63
N ASP A 519 79.81 -65.83 61.56
CA ASP A 519 80.55 -66.00 62.82
C ASP A 519 79.91 -67.08 63.73
N LYS A 520 78.62 -67.40 63.53
CA LYS A 520 77.87 -68.47 64.24
C LYS A 520 77.92 -69.83 63.52
N GLY A 521 78.75 -69.97 62.50
CA GLY A 521 78.94 -71.24 61.77
C GLY A 521 78.07 -71.40 60.52
N TYR A 522 77.32 -70.38 60.11
CA TYR A 522 76.61 -70.37 58.83
C TYR A 522 77.56 -70.03 57.66
N GLU A 523 77.16 -70.39 56.45
CA GLU A 523 77.80 -70.04 55.19
C GLU A 523 76.76 -69.34 54.31
N LEU A 524 77.12 -68.21 53.70
CA LEU A 524 76.23 -67.49 52.78
C LEU A 524 75.96 -68.35 51.54
N VAL A 525 74.70 -68.45 51.15
CA VAL A 525 74.27 -69.11 49.90
C VAL A 525 73.91 -68.06 48.85
N SER A 526 73.04 -67.10 49.19
CA SER A 526 72.65 -66.00 48.29
C SER A 526 72.26 -64.75 49.06
N ASN A 527 72.37 -63.59 48.40
CA ASN A 527 71.91 -62.30 48.89
C ASN A 527 71.23 -61.55 47.75
N ASP A 528 69.90 -61.44 47.79
CA ASP A 528 69.12 -60.77 46.77
C ASP A 528 69.00 -59.26 47.03
N TYR A 529 69.54 -58.76 48.15
CA TYR A 529 69.58 -57.33 48.45
C TYR A 529 70.63 -56.62 47.57
N PRO A 530 70.29 -55.52 46.87
CA PRO A 530 71.22 -54.81 45.99
C PRO A 530 72.49 -54.33 46.70
N GLU A 531 73.64 -54.52 46.06
CA GLU A 531 74.96 -54.21 46.66
C GLU A 531 75.16 -52.70 46.90
N ASP A 532 74.63 -51.86 46.00
CA ASP A 532 74.66 -50.39 46.11
C ASP A 532 73.53 -49.82 46.98
N GLY A 533 72.74 -50.68 47.64
CA GLY A 533 71.53 -50.28 48.35
C GLY A 533 70.33 -50.09 47.40
N THR A 534 69.19 -49.71 47.98
CA THR A 534 67.96 -49.43 47.24
C THR A 534 67.26 -48.22 47.85
N LYS A 535 66.34 -47.62 47.09
CA LYS A 535 65.51 -46.51 47.54
C LYS A 535 64.10 -46.99 47.86
N PHE A 536 63.41 -46.30 48.76
CA PHE A 536 62.00 -46.52 48.98
C PHE A 536 61.21 -46.19 47.69
N ALA A 537 60.32 -47.08 47.29
CA ALA A 537 59.36 -46.85 46.21
C ALA A 537 57.95 -46.81 46.80
N ASP A 538 56.97 -46.36 46.00
CA ASP A 538 55.56 -46.37 46.40
C ASP A 538 55.06 -47.79 46.69
N ASP A 539 55.56 -48.79 45.94
CA ASP A 539 55.26 -50.20 46.17
C ASP A 539 56.22 -50.82 47.21
N PRO A 540 55.72 -51.64 48.16
CA PRO A 540 56.56 -52.36 49.11
C PRO A 540 57.58 -53.28 48.42
N GLN A 541 58.82 -53.24 48.90
CA GLN A 541 59.92 -54.05 48.36
C GLN A 541 60.34 -55.14 49.35
N HIS A 542 60.67 -56.33 48.83
CA HIS A 542 61.07 -57.49 49.64
C HIS A 542 62.35 -58.11 49.09
N TYR A 543 63.34 -58.37 49.97
CA TYR A 543 64.61 -58.99 49.62
C TYR A 543 64.93 -60.18 50.53
N ILE A 544 65.59 -61.20 49.99
CA ILE A 544 65.91 -62.44 50.73
C ILE A 544 67.43 -62.68 50.78
N VAL A 545 67.92 -63.09 51.94
CA VAL A 545 69.29 -63.56 52.16
C VAL A 545 69.25 -65.00 52.65
N ARG A 546 69.94 -65.92 51.96
CA ARG A 546 69.95 -67.35 52.28
C ARG A 546 71.31 -67.75 52.85
N LEU A 547 71.30 -68.45 53.98
CA LEU A 547 72.48 -69.02 54.63
C LEU A 547 72.26 -70.52 54.88
N LYS A 548 73.33 -71.30 54.96
CA LYS A 548 73.30 -72.74 55.33
C LYS A 548 74.29 -73.03 56.45
N HIS A 549 74.21 -74.19 57.09
CA HIS A 549 75.19 -74.60 58.10
C HIS A 549 76.51 -75.00 57.42
N GLY A 550 77.65 -74.53 57.96
CA GLY A 550 78.96 -75.04 57.57
C GLY A 550 79.29 -76.38 58.25
N THR A 551 80.22 -77.17 57.70
CA THR A 551 80.62 -78.48 58.26
C THR A 551 82.15 -78.64 58.39
N VAL A 552 82.61 -79.55 59.26
CA VAL A 552 84.02 -79.96 59.44
C VAL A 552 84.12 -81.49 59.51
N VAL A 553 85.17 -82.10 58.93
CA VAL A 553 85.35 -83.57 58.86
C VAL A 553 86.68 -84.01 59.52
N GLU A 554 86.64 -85.07 60.34
CA GLU A 554 87.78 -85.70 61.04
C GLU A 554 87.84 -87.24 60.81
N THR A 555 88.93 -87.93 61.19
CA THR A 555 89.12 -89.41 61.00
C THR A 555 89.59 -90.10 62.29
N GLU A 556 89.05 -91.30 62.59
CA GLU A 556 89.31 -92.12 63.79
C GLU A 556 89.84 -93.53 63.41
N ASN A 557 90.80 -94.10 64.16
CA ASN A 557 91.44 -95.41 63.91
C ASN A 557 91.53 -96.34 65.15
N LYS A 558 91.48 -97.67 64.97
CA LYS A 558 91.67 -98.73 66.01
C LYS A 558 92.38 -99.99 65.47
N SER A 559 92.97 -100.86 66.31
CA SER A 559 93.70 -102.07 65.87
C SER A 559 93.52 -103.31 66.77
N VAL A 560 93.66 -104.51 66.18
CA VAL A 560 93.62 -105.83 66.85
C VAL A 560 94.88 -106.65 66.52
N ASN A 561 95.44 -107.40 67.46
CA ASN A 561 96.70 -108.16 67.33
C ASN A 561 96.57 -109.68 67.58
N GLU A 562 97.43 -110.50 66.98
CA GLU A 562 97.60 -111.94 67.27
C GLU A 562 99.03 -112.24 67.71
N VAL A 563 99.22 -113.09 68.74
CA VAL A 563 100.52 -113.58 69.22
C VAL A 563 100.47 -115.10 69.46
N ILE A 564 101.46 -115.85 68.96
CA ILE A 564 101.59 -117.30 69.21
C ILE A 564 102.91 -117.56 69.94
N HIS A 565 102.87 -118.19 71.10
CA HIS A 565 104.01 -118.56 71.94
C HIS A 565 104.41 -120.02 71.71
N TYR A 566 105.70 -120.31 71.68
CA TYR A 566 106.23 -121.68 71.56
C TYR A 566 107.06 -122.01 72.81
N VAL A 567 106.67 -123.02 73.59
CA VAL A 567 107.27 -123.38 74.89
C VAL A 567 107.53 -124.89 75.02
N TYR A 568 108.42 -125.32 75.90
CA TYR A 568 108.64 -126.73 76.24
C TYR A 568 107.67 -127.20 77.33
N ASP A 569 107.62 -128.51 77.60
CA ASP A 569 106.86 -129.12 78.70
C ASP A 569 106.98 -128.40 80.06
N ASN A 570 108.16 -127.87 80.36
CA ASN A 570 108.44 -127.18 81.61
C ASN A 570 108.04 -125.69 81.60
N GLY A 571 107.40 -125.23 80.52
CA GLY A 571 107.00 -123.83 80.31
C GLY A 571 108.12 -122.92 79.80
N ASP A 572 109.36 -123.41 79.70
CA ASP A 572 110.46 -122.60 79.16
C ASP A 572 110.26 -122.34 77.67
N LYS A 573 110.70 -121.18 77.20
CA LYS A 573 110.59 -120.80 75.79
C LYS A 573 111.29 -121.82 74.88
N ALA A 574 110.53 -122.34 73.92
CA ALA A 574 111.00 -123.28 72.91
C ALA A 574 111.37 -122.57 71.60
N ALA A 575 110.62 -121.55 71.19
CA ALA A 575 110.95 -120.69 70.05
C ALA A 575 110.38 -119.26 70.20
N ASP A 576 110.77 -118.34 69.31
CA ASP A 576 110.26 -116.96 69.28
C ASP A 576 108.79 -116.89 68.91
N ASN A 577 108.05 -115.97 69.55
CA ASN A 577 106.63 -115.81 69.29
C ASN A 577 106.37 -115.26 67.88
N TYR A 578 105.29 -115.71 67.25
CA TYR A 578 104.73 -115.07 66.06
C TYR A 578 103.84 -113.88 66.46
N LYS A 579 103.81 -112.79 65.68
CA LYS A 579 102.93 -111.63 65.89
C LYS A 579 102.32 -111.09 64.58
N ALA A 580 101.06 -110.66 64.59
CA ALA A 580 100.37 -109.97 63.49
C ALA A 580 99.36 -108.90 63.97
N THR A 581 98.99 -107.91 63.14
CA THR A 581 98.05 -106.81 63.48
C THR A 581 97.09 -106.47 62.32
N ILE A 582 95.87 -106.00 62.63
CA ILE A 582 94.85 -105.44 61.69
C ILE A 582 94.39 -104.05 62.21
N VAL A 583 94.20 -103.06 61.33
CA VAL A 583 93.74 -101.68 61.65
C VAL A 583 92.39 -101.35 61.00
N PHE A 584 91.51 -100.63 61.70
CA PHE A 584 90.19 -100.15 61.25
C PHE A 584 90.11 -98.61 61.28
N SER A 585 89.43 -97.98 60.31
CA SER A 585 89.24 -96.50 60.20
C SER A 585 87.80 -96.05 59.89
N ARG A 586 87.36 -94.86 60.34
CA ARG A 586 86.10 -94.16 59.95
C ARG A 586 86.19 -92.62 59.99
N THR A 587 85.25 -91.91 59.37
CA THR A 587 85.15 -90.43 59.34
C THR A 587 84.03 -89.88 60.22
N ILE A 588 84.20 -88.65 60.72
CA ILE A 588 83.25 -87.92 61.59
C ILE A 588 82.97 -86.55 60.97
N THR A 589 81.73 -86.24 60.61
CA THR A 589 81.31 -84.92 60.11
C THR A 589 80.56 -84.15 61.20
N THR A 590 80.97 -82.92 61.49
CA THR A 590 80.36 -82.04 62.51
C THR A 590 79.71 -80.83 61.86
N ASP A 591 78.45 -80.55 62.20
CA ASP A 591 77.74 -79.32 61.85
C ASP A 591 78.24 -78.15 62.72
N LYS A 592 78.65 -77.04 62.10
CA LYS A 592 79.25 -75.88 62.80
C LYS A 592 78.24 -75.02 63.56
N VAL A 593 76.95 -75.10 63.23
CA VAL A 593 75.88 -74.33 63.88
C VAL A 593 75.29 -75.12 65.05
N THR A 594 74.99 -76.41 64.85
CA THR A 594 74.35 -77.25 65.88
C THR A 594 75.36 -78.03 66.74
N GLY A 595 76.57 -78.27 66.23
CA GLY A 595 77.57 -79.12 66.86
C GLY A 595 77.29 -80.62 66.71
N GLU A 596 76.27 -81.02 65.95
CA GLU A 596 75.87 -82.41 65.77
C GLU A 596 76.91 -83.19 64.95
N LYS A 597 77.24 -84.42 65.39
CA LYS A 597 78.23 -85.29 64.75
C LYS A 597 77.58 -86.48 64.06
N THR A 598 77.91 -86.69 62.80
CA THR A 598 77.55 -87.88 62.02
C THR A 598 78.80 -88.72 61.74
N TYR A 599 78.70 -90.04 61.88
CA TYR A 599 79.83 -90.97 61.77
C TYR A 599 79.64 -91.88 60.55
N SER A 600 80.70 -92.14 59.81
CA SER A 600 80.70 -93.18 58.77
C SER A 600 80.97 -94.57 59.36
N ASP A 601 80.74 -95.61 58.55
CA ASP A 601 81.06 -96.99 58.90
C ASP A 601 82.58 -97.23 59.03
N TRP A 602 82.97 -98.22 59.83
CA TRP A 602 84.36 -98.66 60.00
C TRP A 602 84.84 -99.53 58.84
N THR A 603 86.11 -99.35 58.43
CA THR A 603 86.77 -100.12 57.35
C THR A 603 88.11 -100.71 57.78
N ALA A 604 88.35 -102.00 57.52
CA ALA A 604 89.57 -102.75 57.92
C ALA A 604 90.66 -102.77 56.84
N ASP A 605 91.93 -102.70 57.23
CA ASP A 605 93.08 -102.63 56.30
C ASP A 605 93.47 -103.99 55.67
N ASN A 606 93.28 -105.11 56.37
CA ASN A 606 93.65 -106.45 55.89
C ASN A 606 92.48 -107.46 55.86
N GLY A 607 91.25 -106.97 55.69
CA GLY A 607 90.06 -107.81 55.50
C GLY A 607 89.63 -108.64 56.71
N GLY A 608 90.08 -108.29 57.91
CA GLY A 608 89.59 -108.88 59.16
C GLY A 608 89.99 -110.36 59.39
N ARG A 609 91.21 -110.77 59.01
CA ARG A 609 91.71 -112.13 59.26
C ARG A 609 93.21 -112.21 59.58
N PHE A 610 93.59 -113.19 60.39
CA PHE A 610 94.97 -113.60 60.66
C PHE A 610 95.27 -114.95 60.02
N ALA A 611 96.35 -115.06 59.23
CA ALA A 611 96.71 -116.26 58.47
C ALA A 611 97.27 -117.40 59.35
N ALA A 612 97.17 -118.65 58.88
CA ALA A 612 97.69 -119.83 59.58
C ALA A 612 99.23 -119.82 59.69
N VAL A 613 99.78 -120.31 60.81
CA VAL A 613 101.21 -120.27 61.15
C VAL A 613 101.71 -121.67 61.51
N LEU A 614 102.81 -122.13 60.90
CA LEU A 614 103.44 -123.41 61.25
C LEU A 614 104.36 -123.28 62.47
N SER A 615 104.31 -124.27 63.36
CA SER A 615 105.15 -124.31 64.55
C SER A 615 106.59 -124.76 64.21
N PRO A 616 107.64 -124.15 64.78
CA PRO A 616 109.04 -124.52 64.53
C PRO A 616 109.38 -126.00 64.79
N ILE A 617 110.39 -126.59 64.14
CA ILE A 617 110.82 -127.97 64.45
C ILE A 617 111.99 -127.92 65.44
N ILE A 618 111.91 -128.66 66.54
CA ILE A 618 112.95 -128.67 67.60
C ILE A 618 113.46 -130.11 67.80
N LYS A 619 114.78 -130.29 67.71
CA LYS A 619 115.42 -131.63 67.78
C LYS A 619 115.13 -132.32 69.12
N ASP A 620 114.78 -133.61 69.05
CA ASP A 620 114.40 -134.47 70.19
C ASP A 620 113.07 -134.09 70.87
N TYR A 621 112.30 -133.16 70.30
CA TYR A 621 110.98 -132.74 70.78
C TYR A 621 109.92 -132.75 69.66
N ILE A 622 108.64 -132.95 70.02
CA ILE A 622 107.50 -132.83 69.11
C ILE A 622 106.53 -131.74 69.60
N ALA A 623 106.07 -130.86 68.70
CA ALA A 623 105.13 -129.79 69.03
C ALA A 623 103.72 -130.33 69.27
N SER A 624 102.99 -129.76 70.24
CA SER A 624 101.59 -130.08 70.55
C SER A 624 100.67 -129.72 69.39
N GLN A 625 101.03 -128.70 68.63
CA GLN A 625 100.42 -128.34 67.36
C GLN A 625 101.53 -128.04 66.36
N LEU A 626 101.58 -128.79 65.26
CA LEU A 626 102.49 -128.48 64.14
C LEU A 626 102.07 -127.23 63.36
N LYS A 627 100.80 -126.83 63.48
CA LYS A 627 100.20 -125.71 62.76
C LYS A 627 99.12 -125.06 63.62
N VAL A 628 99.18 -123.74 63.76
CA VAL A 628 98.08 -122.91 64.26
C VAL A 628 97.28 -122.44 63.06
N ASP A 629 95.99 -122.77 63.03
CA ASP A 629 95.12 -122.47 61.89
C ASP A 629 94.74 -120.98 61.79
N GLU A 630 94.32 -120.57 60.59
CA GLU A 630 93.87 -119.22 60.26
C GLU A 630 92.64 -118.82 61.11
N MET A 631 92.54 -117.54 61.47
CA MET A 631 91.38 -116.96 62.15
C MET A 631 90.75 -115.84 61.31
N THR A 632 89.53 -116.08 60.85
CA THR A 632 88.72 -115.11 60.10
C THR A 632 87.61 -114.52 60.99
N GLY A 633 87.09 -113.35 60.62
CA GLY A 633 85.96 -112.72 61.32
C GLY A 633 86.39 -111.73 62.40
N ILE A 634 87.59 -111.16 62.28
CA ILE A 634 88.11 -110.12 63.17
C ILE A 634 87.37 -108.81 62.86
N THR A 635 86.68 -108.27 63.86
CA THR A 635 86.03 -106.96 63.85
C THR A 635 86.83 -105.94 64.67
N VAL A 636 86.48 -104.65 64.59
CA VAL A 636 87.15 -103.59 65.36
C VAL A 636 87.09 -103.80 66.88
N ASP A 637 86.12 -104.58 67.36
CA ASP A 637 85.93 -104.90 68.78
C ASP A 637 86.50 -106.27 69.17
N THR A 638 87.13 -106.99 68.24
CA THR A 638 87.77 -108.28 68.56
C THR A 638 88.98 -108.05 69.45
N ALA A 639 89.05 -108.74 70.58
CA ALA A 639 90.18 -108.65 71.49
C ALA A 639 91.45 -109.26 70.87
N ASP A 640 92.62 -108.83 71.36
CA ASP A 640 93.90 -109.40 70.93
C ASP A 640 93.97 -110.91 71.26
N ILE A 641 94.52 -111.68 70.32
CA ILE A 641 94.50 -113.15 70.32
C ILE A 641 95.86 -113.67 70.78
N GLU A 642 95.89 -114.49 71.83
CA GLU A 642 97.10 -115.22 72.28
C GLU A 642 96.92 -116.74 72.15
N ARG A 643 97.95 -117.44 71.65
CA ARG A 643 97.98 -118.92 71.57
C ARG A 643 99.31 -119.47 72.05
N ILE A 644 99.33 -120.72 72.53
CA ILE A 644 100.54 -121.40 73.02
C ILE A 644 100.66 -122.78 72.36
N VAL A 645 101.85 -123.10 71.87
CA VAL A 645 102.25 -124.42 71.34
C VAL A 645 103.35 -124.98 72.23
N VAL A 646 103.19 -126.22 72.71
CA VAL A 646 104.07 -126.84 73.72
C VAL A 646 104.90 -127.97 73.08
N TYR A 647 106.18 -128.13 73.42
CA TYR A 647 107.09 -129.12 72.85
C TYR A 647 107.42 -130.23 73.84
N HIS A 648 107.22 -131.49 73.44
CA HIS A 648 107.36 -132.69 74.28
C HIS A 648 108.61 -133.53 73.93
N LYS A 649 109.41 -133.94 74.93
CA LYS A 649 110.70 -134.65 74.74
C LYS A 649 110.52 -136.15 74.43
N VAL A 650 111.29 -136.71 73.49
CA VAL A 650 111.20 -138.12 73.05
C VAL A 650 112.14 -139.07 73.86
N PRO A 651 111.68 -140.21 74.45
CA PRO A 651 112.51 -141.13 75.28
C PRO A 651 113.54 -141.99 74.50
N ALA A 652 114.71 -142.26 75.12
CA ALA A 652 115.89 -142.87 74.48
C ALA A 652 115.80 -144.40 74.27
N GLY A 653 116.13 -144.85 73.05
CA GLY A 653 116.22 -146.27 72.66
C GLY A 653 115.36 -146.65 71.45
N ILE A 654 114.39 -145.81 71.08
CA ILE A 654 113.64 -145.94 69.83
C ILE A 654 114.27 -144.98 68.81
N ILE A 655 114.97 -145.55 67.83
CA ILE A 655 115.36 -144.84 66.61
C ILE A 655 114.09 -144.69 65.77
N VAL A 656 113.50 -143.51 65.77
CA VAL A 656 112.42 -143.15 64.84
C VAL A 656 113.09 -142.69 63.54
N PRO A 657 112.76 -143.27 62.38
CA PRO A 657 113.36 -142.88 61.11
C PRO A 657 113.07 -141.40 60.79
N PRO A 658 114.06 -140.65 60.28
CA PRO A 658 113.85 -139.27 59.87
C PRO A 658 113.03 -139.25 58.58
N VAL A 659 111.80 -138.76 58.65
CA VAL A 659 111.08 -138.27 57.47
C VAL A 659 111.46 -136.79 57.33
N HIS A 660 112.26 -136.52 56.31
CA HIS A 660 112.56 -135.17 55.85
C HIS A 660 111.25 -134.49 55.42
N PRO A 661 110.88 -133.34 55.99
CA PRO A 661 109.76 -132.54 55.51
C PRO A 661 110.13 -131.86 54.19
N ASP A 662 109.15 -131.73 53.30
CA ASP A 662 109.24 -130.84 52.16
C ASP A 662 109.53 -129.40 52.62
N LYS A 663 110.40 -128.76 51.84
CA LYS A 663 110.90 -127.39 52.02
C LYS A 663 109.76 -126.41 52.37
N PRO A 664 109.87 -125.63 53.46
CA PRO A 664 108.92 -124.56 53.75
C PRO A 664 108.89 -123.56 52.59
N SER A 665 107.71 -123.31 52.03
CA SER A 665 107.48 -122.11 51.23
C SER A 665 107.65 -120.91 52.15
N GLN A 666 108.74 -120.19 51.92
CA GLN A 666 109.12 -118.96 52.58
C GLN A 666 107.91 -118.01 52.68
N PRO A 667 107.62 -117.42 53.86
CA PRO A 667 106.62 -116.37 53.97
C PRO A 667 107.03 -115.24 53.06
N SER A 668 106.11 -114.80 52.20
CA SER A 668 106.31 -113.61 51.36
C SER A 668 106.54 -112.42 52.29
N ASN A 669 107.80 -112.03 52.44
CA ASN A 669 108.16 -110.77 53.06
C ASN A 669 107.59 -109.64 52.20
N ASN A 670 106.98 -108.69 52.90
CA ASN A 670 106.48 -107.41 52.43
C ASN A 670 107.20 -106.85 51.20
N GLN A 671 106.40 -106.32 50.28
CA GLN A 671 106.64 -104.93 49.90
C GLN A 671 105.35 -104.19 49.60
N SER A 672 105.09 -103.21 50.47
CA SER A 672 104.24 -102.05 50.26
C SER A 672 104.30 -101.56 48.81
N LYS A 673 103.15 -101.56 48.13
CA LYS A 673 102.92 -100.65 47.01
C LYS A 673 102.12 -99.49 47.56
N ILE A 674 102.80 -98.38 47.79
CA ILE A 674 102.19 -97.05 47.76
C ILE A 674 101.56 -96.88 46.37
N PRO A 675 100.25 -96.63 46.23
CA PRO A 675 99.74 -96.04 45.01
C PRO A 675 99.95 -94.53 45.12
N THR A 676 100.96 -93.99 44.43
CA THR A 676 101.02 -92.55 44.19
C THR A 676 100.08 -92.22 43.03
N ALA A 677 99.08 -91.41 43.38
CA ALA A 677 98.21 -90.54 42.58
C ALA A 677 98.23 -90.64 41.04
N LYS A 678 97.03 -90.65 40.45
CA LYS A 678 96.74 -89.80 39.30
C LYS A 678 95.40 -89.09 39.47
N ALA A 679 95.49 -87.77 39.41
CA ALA A 679 94.40 -86.84 39.25
C ALA A 679 93.53 -87.21 38.03
N VAL A 680 92.22 -87.13 38.20
CA VAL A 680 91.29 -86.98 37.09
C VAL A 680 91.01 -85.48 36.98
N LYS A 681 91.46 -84.90 35.87
CA LYS A 681 91.06 -83.56 35.44
C LYS A 681 89.58 -83.57 35.12
N ASP A 682 88.88 -82.56 35.62
CA ASP A 682 87.55 -82.16 35.20
C ASP A 682 87.50 -81.96 33.69
N SER A 683 86.73 -82.83 33.02
CA SER A 683 86.23 -82.60 31.68
C SER A 683 84.90 -81.85 31.79
N LYS A 684 84.95 -80.58 31.42
CA LYS A 684 83.79 -79.72 31.09
C LYS A 684 82.86 -80.42 30.07
N PRO A 685 81.54 -80.35 30.29
CA PRO A 685 80.59 -80.14 29.20
C PRO A 685 80.01 -78.73 29.31
N THR A 686 80.04 -78.02 28.19
CA THR A 686 79.26 -76.82 27.90
C THR A 686 77.77 -77.11 27.97
N ASP A 687 77.09 -76.34 28.83
CA ASP A 687 75.90 -75.52 28.59
C ASP A 687 74.65 -76.10 27.91
N VAL A 688 73.54 -75.44 28.27
CA VAL A 688 72.17 -75.47 27.74
C VAL A 688 71.24 -76.51 28.35
N LEU A 689 70.33 -76.02 29.20
CA LEU A 689 68.91 -76.39 29.26
C LEU A 689 68.12 -75.21 29.89
N PRO A 690 66.79 -75.10 29.71
CA PRO A 690 66.19 -74.05 28.89
C PRO A 690 65.49 -72.93 29.67
N SER A 691 65.29 -71.84 28.93
CA SER A 691 64.24 -70.82 29.08
C SER A 691 62.92 -71.34 29.66
N THR A 692 62.45 -70.71 30.74
CA THR A 692 61.03 -70.73 31.15
C THR A 692 60.44 -69.34 30.95
N GLY A 693 59.95 -69.10 29.73
CA GLY A 693 58.76 -68.31 29.53
C GLY A 693 57.64 -69.29 29.23
N ASP A 694 56.62 -69.39 30.08
CA ASP A 694 55.29 -68.96 29.68
C ASP A 694 54.30 -68.99 30.84
N SER A 695 53.43 -68.00 30.78
CA SER A 695 52.26 -67.79 31.62
C SER A 695 51.20 -68.85 31.32
N GLN A 696 50.74 -69.55 32.36
CA GLN A 696 49.44 -70.25 32.31
C GLN A 696 48.51 -69.73 33.40
N LYS A 697 47.46 -69.07 32.90
CA LYS A 697 46.21 -68.75 33.57
C LYS A 697 45.71 -69.94 34.39
N SER A 698 45.42 -69.71 35.67
CA SER A 698 44.48 -70.52 36.43
C SER A 698 43.31 -69.63 36.85
N GLN A 699 42.15 -69.93 36.27
CA GLN A 699 40.87 -69.37 36.66
C GLN A 699 40.44 -69.98 38.01
N ILE A 700 40.00 -69.12 38.93
CA ILE A 700 39.07 -69.51 39.98
C ILE A 700 37.79 -68.71 39.76
N VAL A 701 36.71 -69.44 39.53
CA VAL A 701 35.33 -69.00 39.45
C VAL A 701 34.64 -69.42 40.75
N LEU A 702 33.94 -68.49 41.40
CA LEU A 702 32.79 -68.73 42.30
C LEU A 702 31.99 -67.41 42.35
N THR A 703 31.05 -67.21 41.42
CA THR A 703 29.59 -67.35 41.55
C THR A 703 28.86 -66.38 42.50
N LEU A 704 27.92 -65.65 41.86
CA LEU A 704 26.48 -65.50 42.17
C LEU A 704 25.95 -64.20 42.82
N LEU A 705 24.80 -63.79 42.22
CA LEU A 705 23.84 -62.71 42.49
C LEU A 705 24.20 -61.34 41.91
N GLY A 706 23.46 -60.73 40.97
CA GLY A 706 22.12 -60.99 40.45
C GLY A 706 21.30 -59.69 40.45
N ILE A 707 20.48 -59.51 39.41
CA ILE A 707 19.25 -58.70 39.33
C ILE A 707 19.33 -57.34 38.57
N MET A 708 18.83 -57.41 37.31
CA MET A 708 17.85 -56.52 36.62
C MET A 708 18.20 -55.04 36.35
N ALA A 709 17.86 -54.39 35.24
CA ALA A 709 17.10 -54.70 34.02
C ALA A 709 17.53 -53.69 32.91
N VAL A 710 17.80 -54.13 31.67
CA VAL A 710 16.98 -53.95 30.44
C VAL A 710 16.42 -52.51 30.26
N ILE A 711 16.71 -51.73 29.20
CA ILE A 711 16.00 -51.72 27.90
C ILE A 711 16.52 -50.53 27.01
N ILE A 712 16.88 -50.82 25.74
CA ILE A 712 16.74 -50.02 24.48
C ILE A 712 17.67 -48.80 24.20
N SER A 713 18.44 -48.91 23.10
CA SER A 713 18.88 -47.82 22.19
C SER A 713 17.82 -47.57 21.09
N PRO A 714 17.87 -46.55 20.19
CA PRO A 714 18.73 -45.37 20.09
C PRO A 714 17.96 -44.04 19.81
N LEU A 715 18.70 -42.91 19.83
CA LEU A 715 18.72 -41.84 18.83
C LEU A 715 17.47 -41.61 17.93
N ALA A 716 16.81 -40.44 18.03
CA ALA A 716 16.43 -39.58 16.88
C ALA A 716 15.51 -38.37 17.23
N LEU A 717 15.99 -37.19 16.83
CA LEU A 717 15.32 -36.09 16.12
C LEU A 717 14.09 -35.32 16.70
N LEU A 718 14.33 -34.01 16.82
CA LEU A 718 13.52 -32.85 16.39
C LEU A 718 12.13 -32.59 17.01
N LEU A 719 12.10 -31.57 17.88
CA LEU A 719 10.97 -30.68 18.13
C LEU A 719 11.19 -29.34 17.40
N ARG A 720 10.34 -29.01 16.41
CA ARG A 720 9.90 -27.63 16.15
C ARG A 720 8.74 -27.56 15.14
N ARG A 721 7.53 -27.29 15.61
CA ARG A 721 6.74 -26.09 15.27
C ARG A 721 5.30 -26.22 15.78
N ARG A 722 4.86 -25.17 16.49
CA ARG A 722 3.48 -24.85 16.84
C ARG A 722 3.24 -23.38 16.46
N LYS A 723 1.96 -23.07 16.27
CA LYS A 723 1.28 -21.79 15.99
C LYS A 723 0.92 -21.58 14.51
N GLN A 724 -0.37 -21.52 14.15
CA GLN A 724 -1.41 -20.52 14.52
C GLN A 724 -1.00 -19.11 14.14
#